data_AF-A0A1Y4JUI6-F1
#
_entry.id   AF-A0A1Y4JUI6-F1
#
_cell.length_a   1.000
_cell.length_b   1.000
_cell.length_c   1.000
_cell.angle_alpha   90.00
_cell.angle_beta   90.00
_cell.angle_gamma   90.00
#
_symmetry.space_group_name_H-M   'P 1'
#
loop_
_entity.id
_entity.type
_entity.pdbx_description
1 polymer ?
#
loop_
_entity_poly.entity_id
_entity_poly.type
_entity_poly.pdbx_seq_one_letter_code
_entity_poly.pdbx_strand_id
1 'polypeptide(L)'
;MEETFSYTVEQFADLQILRYRVPGFEQLSLRQKMLVYYLSEAALEGRDILFDQNGKYNLQIRRLLETLYVHFNGNRDTEEFRLFEIYLKRVWFSNGIHHHYACDKFVPGFSPGYLSMLIDAVSPSVLPLAGEEDVQAMCNKLFPVIFSPDVMPKRVNQTDGEDLVQTSAANYYEGVTQSEAETFYARQKALGSTDEPVMYGMNSKLVKEQGQITEQVWKVGGMYSEAIERIIDWLEKAETVAENEKQIQVIRLLIEFYRTGSLHTFDEYSIAWLKDTSSRVDFVNGFIESYGDPLGMKASWESIVDFKDLEATRRTELISGEAQWFEDHSPVDVRFKKKSVKGVSAKVVTAAILGGDLYPSTAIGINLPNSNWIRSVHGSKSVTIGNLTEAYNRAARGNGFREEFVYDDTELALLDKYADITDDLHTDLHECLGHGSGKLLPGVDADALKAYGSTVEEARADLFGLYYLADSKLLELGLLPDAEAYKAAYYSYMMNGLMTQLVRIEPGHTVEEAHMRNRQLIARWVLEQGKTDKVVEMVVREGKTYVRINDYLHLRTLFGRLLAEVQRIKSEGDYEAARLLVETYGVQVDPILHAEVLRRYKRLHLAPYKGFVNPVYTLQTDAEGKVTDVLVSYTEGYAEQMLRYAREYANVK
;
A
#
# COMPACT_ATOMS: atom_id res chain seq x y z
N MET A 1 36.70 6.09 0.54
CA MET A 1 35.61 5.92 1.52
C MET A 1 34.38 5.68 0.69
N GLU A 2 33.88 4.45 0.64
CA GLU A 2 32.54 4.21 0.10
C GLU A 2 31.57 4.99 0.97
N GLU A 3 30.78 5.89 0.38
CA GLU A 3 29.69 6.54 1.10
C GLU A 3 28.74 5.46 1.60
N THR A 4 28.68 5.28 2.92
CA THR A 4 27.67 4.44 3.58
C THR A 4 26.31 5.08 3.32
N PHE A 5 25.50 4.48 2.46
CA PHE A 5 24.16 4.95 2.14
C PHE A 5 23.26 4.87 3.37
N SER A 6 22.70 6.01 3.77
CA SER A 6 21.73 6.07 4.87
C SER A 6 20.32 5.78 4.35
N TYR A 7 19.77 4.63 4.77
CA TYR A 7 18.38 4.25 4.52
C TYR A 7 17.40 5.02 5.39
N THR A 8 17.83 5.59 6.52
CA THR A 8 16.99 6.43 7.39
C THR A 8 17.20 7.90 7.05
N VAL A 9 16.09 8.64 6.92
CA VAL A 9 16.07 10.09 6.61
C VAL A 9 15.72 10.90 7.86
N GLU A 10 14.53 10.69 8.41
CA GLU A 10 14.08 11.35 9.62
C GLU A 10 12.96 10.57 10.33
N GLN A 11 12.60 10.98 11.55
CA GLN A 11 11.48 10.40 12.30
C GLN A 11 10.70 11.51 13.01
N PHE A 12 9.37 11.47 12.95
CA PHE A 12 8.48 12.41 13.62
C PHE A 12 7.13 11.75 13.92
N ALA A 13 6.46 12.17 14.99
CA ALA A 13 5.25 11.51 15.49
C ALA A 13 5.44 9.97 15.58
N ASP A 14 4.60 9.21 14.88
CA ASP A 14 4.59 7.76 14.74
C ASP A 14 5.14 7.27 13.38
N LEU A 15 5.83 8.15 12.65
CA LEU A 15 6.28 7.94 11.27
C LEU A 15 7.81 7.98 11.18
N GLN A 16 8.40 7.02 10.46
CA GLN A 16 9.81 7.05 10.05
C GLN A 16 9.90 7.21 8.54
N ILE A 17 10.70 8.18 8.10
CA ILE A 17 11.00 8.36 6.69
C ILE A 17 12.29 7.63 6.36
N LEU A 18 12.19 6.74 5.38
CA LEU A 18 13.26 5.95 4.84
C LEU A 18 13.62 6.41 3.42
N ARG A 19 14.66 5.81 2.85
CA ARG A 19 15.10 6.00 1.47
C ARG A 19 15.45 4.65 0.88
N TYR A 20 15.24 4.48 -0.42
CA TYR A 20 15.60 3.28 -1.17
C TYR A 20 16.60 3.58 -2.29
N ARG A 21 17.40 2.57 -2.65
CA ARG A 21 18.25 2.61 -3.84
C ARG A 21 17.48 2.11 -5.06
N VAL A 22 17.99 2.39 -6.25
CA VAL A 22 17.41 1.94 -7.52
C VAL A 22 18.43 1.02 -8.23
N PRO A 23 18.75 -0.15 -7.65
CA PRO A 23 19.77 -1.04 -8.21
C PRO A 23 19.39 -1.48 -9.63
N GLY A 24 20.36 -1.53 -10.53
CA GLY A 24 20.10 -1.90 -11.93
C GLY A 24 19.84 -0.72 -12.86
N PHE A 25 19.64 0.50 -12.33
CA PHE A 25 19.33 1.69 -13.13
C PHE A 25 20.49 2.12 -14.04
N GLU A 26 21.73 2.09 -13.56
CA GLU A 26 22.90 2.46 -14.34
C GLU A 26 23.15 1.52 -15.53
N GLN A 27 22.68 0.27 -15.43
CA GLN A 27 22.76 -0.75 -16.48
C GLN A 27 21.63 -0.66 -17.52
N LEU A 28 20.66 0.23 -17.33
CA LEU A 28 19.65 0.51 -18.34
C LEU A 28 20.27 1.25 -19.53
N SER A 29 19.77 0.96 -20.74
CA SER A 29 20.12 1.75 -21.93
C SER A 29 19.63 3.19 -21.78
N LEU A 30 20.23 4.14 -22.50
CA LEU A 30 19.78 5.55 -22.47
C LEU A 30 18.29 5.69 -22.77
N ARG A 31 17.78 4.93 -23.76
CA ARG A 31 16.35 4.89 -24.10
C ARG A 31 15.49 4.46 -22.91
N GLN A 32 15.88 3.41 -22.19
CA GLN A 32 15.16 2.94 -21.00
C GLN A 32 15.24 3.93 -19.85
N LYS A 33 16.41 4.56 -19.63
CA LYS A 33 16.56 5.61 -18.61
C LYS A 33 15.64 6.81 -18.90
N MET A 34 15.55 7.23 -20.17
CA MET A 34 14.63 8.29 -20.59
C MET A 34 13.16 7.89 -20.40
N LEU A 35 12.82 6.63 -20.71
CA LEU A 35 11.48 6.11 -20.46
C LEU A 35 11.13 6.15 -18.97
N VAL A 36 12.02 5.66 -18.10
CA VAL A 36 11.87 5.74 -16.64
C VAL A 36 11.70 7.19 -16.18
N TYR A 37 12.52 8.11 -16.70
CA TYR A 37 12.41 9.54 -16.38
C TYR A 37 11.03 10.09 -16.74
N TYR A 38 10.56 9.92 -17.99
CA TYR A 38 9.28 10.48 -18.42
C TYR A 38 8.08 9.87 -17.68
N LEU A 39 8.10 8.55 -17.47
CA LEU A 39 7.08 7.91 -16.64
C LEU A 39 7.13 8.40 -15.19
N SER A 40 8.33 8.69 -14.68
CA SER A 40 8.49 9.20 -13.31
C SER A 40 7.93 10.61 -13.17
N GLU A 41 8.15 11.48 -14.15
CA GLU A 41 7.51 12.79 -14.17
C GLU A 41 5.98 12.65 -14.21
N ALA A 42 5.43 11.78 -15.07
CA ALA A 42 3.99 11.49 -15.11
C ALA A 42 3.45 10.99 -13.75
N ALA A 43 4.25 10.26 -12.98
CA ALA A 43 3.87 9.78 -11.64
C ALA A 43 3.80 10.91 -10.60
N LEU A 44 4.64 11.95 -10.73
CA LEU A 44 4.67 13.06 -9.77
C LEU A 44 3.52 14.06 -9.99
N GLU A 45 3.09 14.25 -11.24
CA GLU A 45 2.03 15.22 -11.58
C GLU A 45 0.67 14.90 -10.93
N GLY A 46 0.42 13.63 -10.58
CA GLY A 46 -0.84 13.19 -9.97
C GLY A 46 -0.93 13.36 -8.45
N ARG A 47 0.12 13.88 -7.77
CA ARG A 47 0.11 14.07 -6.30
C ARG A 47 -1.13 14.83 -5.80
N ASP A 48 -1.48 15.93 -6.44
CA ASP A 48 -2.59 16.79 -5.99
C ASP A 48 -3.97 16.13 -6.19
N ILE A 49 -4.10 15.17 -7.12
CA ILE A 49 -5.33 14.39 -7.32
C ILE A 49 -5.67 13.63 -6.05
N LEU A 50 -4.70 12.91 -5.47
CA LEU A 50 -4.93 12.13 -4.26
C LEU A 50 -5.27 13.00 -3.04
N PHE A 51 -4.59 14.15 -2.89
CA PHE A 51 -4.89 15.08 -1.80
C PHE A 51 -6.37 15.50 -1.84
N ASP A 52 -6.89 15.86 -3.01
CA ASP A 52 -8.30 16.23 -3.17
C ASP A 52 -9.24 15.03 -2.97
N GLN A 53 -8.91 13.85 -3.51
CA GLN A 53 -9.67 12.61 -3.28
C GLN A 53 -9.79 12.27 -1.79
N ASN A 54 -8.73 12.47 -0.99
CA ASN A 54 -8.74 12.21 0.44
C ASN A 54 -9.55 13.25 1.24
N GLY A 55 -10.00 14.35 0.63
CA GLY A 55 -10.84 15.35 1.30
C GLY A 55 -10.80 16.72 0.63
N LYS A 56 -11.98 17.31 0.39
CA LYS A 56 -12.15 18.57 -0.36
C LYS A 56 -11.43 19.81 0.18
N TYR A 57 -10.95 19.77 1.43
CA TYR A 57 -10.22 20.88 2.04
C TYR A 57 -8.71 20.64 2.08
N ASN A 58 -8.24 19.44 1.76
CA ASN A 58 -6.85 19.03 1.96
C ASN A 58 -5.87 19.88 1.15
N LEU A 59 -6.17 20.19 -0.12
CA LEU A 59 -5.28 21.05 -0.93
C LEU A 59 -5.13 22.45 -0.33
N GLN A 60 -6.23 23.08 0.09
CA GLN A 60 -6.16 24.41 0.68
C GLN A 60 -5.48 24.41 2.06
N ILE A 61 -5.76 23.40 2.89
CA ILE A 61 -5.08 23.23 4.19
C ILE A 61 -3.59 23.00 3.98
N ARG A 62 -3.20 22.08 3.10
CA ARG A 62 -1.79 21.80 2.81
C ARG A 62 -1.06 23.05 2.35
N ARG A 63 -1.62 23.77 1.36
CA ARG A 63 -1.03 25.02 0.84
C ARG A 63 -0.92 26.09 1.92
N LEU A 64 -1.91 26.19 2.82
CA LEU A 64 -1.86 27.14 3.92
C LEU A 64 -0.67 26.82 4.83
N LEU A 65 -0.56 25.58 5.27
CA LEU A 65 0.53 25.13 6.13
C LEU A 65 1.90 25.25 5.44
N GLU A 66 2.00 24.89 4.15
CA GLU A 66 3.21 25.06 3.33
C GLU A 66 3.62 26.54 3.23
N THR A 67 2.69 27.45 2.92
CA THR A 67 2.92 28.89 2.87
C THR A 67 3.44 29.40 4.22
N LEU A 68 2.79 29.01 5.33
CA LEU A 68 3.22 29.43 6.66
C LEU A 68 4.61 28.89 7.01
N TYR A 69 4.90 27.63 6.66
CA TYR A 69 6.22 27.04 6.89
C TYR A 69 7.33 27.73 6.09
N VAL A 70 7.06 28.13 4.84
CA VAL A 70 8.04 28.79 3.97
C VAL A 70 8.23 30.27 4.36
N HIS A 71 7.14 31.00 4.60
CA HIS A 71 7.18 32.47 4.73
C HIS A 71 7.26 32.99 6.15
N PHE A 72 7.02 32.16 7.18
CA PHE A 72 7.14 32.61 8.57
C PHE A 72 8.60 32.92 8.93
N ASN A 73 8.89 34.20 9.20
CA ASN A 73 10.22 34.70 9.57
C ASN A 73 10.37 34.95 11.09
N GLY A 74 9.39 34.53 11.89
CA GLY A 74 9.47 34.61 13.35
C GLY A 74 10.34 33.49 13.95
N ASN A 75 10.31 33.38 15.28
CA ASN A 75 11.09 32.36 15.98
C ASN A 75 10.54 30.94 15.71
N ARG A 76 11.36 30.08 15.10
CA ARG A 76 11.05 28.68 14.81
C ARG A 76 11.51 27.71 15.91
N ASP A 77 12.30 28.17 16.86
CA ASP A 77 12.81 27.38 17.99
C ASP A 77 11.81 27.33 19.15
N THR A 78 10.51 27.34 18.85
CA THR A 78 9.42 27.21 19.83
C THR A 78 8.83 25.80 19.82
N GLU A 79 8.17 25.42 20.90
CA GLU A 79 7.44 24.14 20.93
C GLU A 79 6.26 24.16 19.96
N GLU A 80 5.53 25.28 19.90
CA GLU A 80 4.37 25.43 19.03
C GLU A 80 4.74 25.36 17.54
N PHE A 81 5.88 25.93 17.12
CA PHE A 81 6.35 25.80 15.73
C PHE A 81 6.77 24.37 15.41
N ARG A 82 7.43 23.68 16.34
CA ARG A 82 7.78 22.25 16.18
C ARG A 82 6.54 21.37 16.06
N LEU A 83 5.50 21.62 16.87
CA LEU A 83 4.22 20.91 16.78
C LEU A 83 3.46 21.22 15.48
N PHE A 84 3.54 22.45 15.00
CA PHE A 84 3.04 22.86 13.68
C PHE A 84 3.77 22.12 12.54
N GLU A 85 5.10 22.06 12.58
CA GLU A 85 5.91 21.35 11.59
C GLU A 85 5.59 19.84 11.58
N ILE A 86 5.44 19.22 12.76
CA ILE A 86 5.04 17.81 12.86
C ILE A 86 3.67 17.59 12.20
N TYR A 87 2.70 18.48 12.42
CA TYR A 87 1.39 18.38 11.79
C TYR A 87 1.48 18.49 10.27
N LEU A 88 2.22 19.46 9.74
CA LEU A 88 2.47 19.59 8.29
C LEU A 88 3.14 18.33 7.71
N LYS A 89 4.16 17.79 8.38
CA LYS A 89 4.84 16.57 7.94
C LYS A 89 3.91 15.34 7.93
N ARG A 90 2.97 15.25 8.88
CA ARG A 90 1.91 14.22 8.87
C ARG A 90 0.91 14.42 7.73
N VAL A 91 0.54 15.67 7.43
CA VAL A 91 -0.32 16.01 6.28
C VAL A 91 0.33 15.62 4.95
N TRP A 92 1.62 15.92 4.81
CA TRP A 92 2.44 15.44 3.70
C TRP A 92 2.46 13.91 3.61
N PHE A 93 2.67 13.23 4.74
CA PHE A 93 2.84 11.79 4.74
C PHE A 93 1.56 11.03 4.40
N SER A 94 0.42 11.56 4.82
CA SER A 94 -0.85 10.86 4.71
C SER A 94 -1.71 11.38 3.56
N ASN A 95 -1.15 12.24 2.70
CA ASN A 95 -1.84 12.88 1.58
C ASN A 95 -3.17 13.53 1.99
N GLY A 96 -3.22 14.14 3.19
CA GLY A 96 -4.44 14.66 3.80
C GLY A 96 -4.33 14.86 5.31
N ILE A 97 -5.40 15.32 5.96
CA ILE A 97 -5.42 15.62 7.41
C ILE A 97 -5.80 14.43 8.30
N HIS A 98 -5.84 13.23 7.74
CA HIS A 98 -6.21 11.99 8.41
C HIS A 98 -5.05 11.01 8.41
N HIS A 99 -5.01 10.14 9.41
CA HIS A 99 -3.99 9.11 9.54
C HIS A 99 -4.08 8.12 8.37
N HIS A 100 -2.98 7.95 7.63
CA HIS A 100 -2.92 7.08 6.45
C HIS A 100 -3.44 5.66 6.67
N TYR A 101 -3.20 5.08 7.85
CA TYR A 101 -3.62 3.73 8.23
C TYR A 101 -4.98 3.69 8.94
N ALA A 102 -5.08 4.23 10.17
CA ALA A 102 -6.31 4.23 10.98
C ALA A 102 -7.46 5.11 10.45
N CYS A 103 -7.20 5.98 9.48
CA CYS A 103 -8.17 6.93 8.91
C CYS A 103 -8.72 7.99 9.87
N ASP A 104 -8.34 8.01 11.15
CA ASP A 104 -8.73 9.07 12.09
C ASP A 104 -8.10 10.42 11.76
N LYS A 105 -8.84 11.51 12.00
CA LYS A 105 -8.32 12.86 11.78
C LYS A 105 -7.22 13.20 12.78
N PHE A 106 -6.19 13.91 12.30
CA PHE A 106 -5.14 14.41 13.18
C PHE A 106 -5.67 15.42 14.20
N VAL A 107 -5.19 15.30 15.43
CA VAL A 107 -5.33 16.33 16.46
C VAL A 107 -4.11 17.26 16.37
N PRO A 108 -4.28 18.56 16.08
CA PRO A 108 -3.18 19.52 16.08
C PRO A 108 -2.56 19.66 17.47
N GLY A 109 -1.23 19.67 17.55
CA GLY A 109 -0.49 19.94 18.80
C GLY A 109 -0.40 21.43 19.16
N PHE A 110 -0.90 22.32 18.31
CA PHE A 110 -0.87 23.77 18.48
C PHE A 110 -2.30 24.35 18.54
N SER A 111 -2.45 25.55 19.08
CA SER A 111 -3.77 26.16 19.25
C SER A 111 -4.27 26.86 17.96
N PRO A 112 -5.59 27.02 17.79
CA PRO A 112 -6.14 27.86 16.73
C PRO A 112 -5.59 29.30 16.74
N GLY A 113 -5.41 29.87 17.93
CA GLY A 113 -4.84 31.21 18.09
C GLY A 113 -3.38 31.30 17.61
N TYR A 114 -2.59 30.22 17.79
CA TYR A 114 -1.25 30.15 17.23
C TYR A 114 -1.26 30.09 15.71
N LEU A 115 -2.18 29.31 15.10
CA LEU A 115 -2.33 29.29 13.65
C LEU A 115 -2.75 30.66 13.10
N SER A 116 -3.67 31.36 13.77
CA SER A 116 -4.01 32.75 13.42
C SER A 116 -2.80 33.68 13.48
N MET A 117 -1.97 33.57 14.52
CA MET A 117 -0.73 34.36 14.62
C MET A 117 0.22 34.09 13.46
N LEU A 118 0.38 32.83 13.02
CA LEU A 118 1.19 32.51 11.84
C LEU A 118 0.61 33.14 10.57
N ILE A 119 -0.71 33.11 10.41
CA ILE A 119 -1.44 33.73 9.28
C ILE A 119 -1.23 35.25 9.26
N ASP A 120 -1.36 35.91 10.41
CA ASP A 120 -1.16 37.36 10.53
C ASP A 120 0.29 37.79 10.30
N ALA A 121 1.25 36.87 10.44
CA ALA A 121 2.67 37.12 10.25
C ALA A 121 3.12 37.05 8.77
N VAL A 122 2.24 36.66 7.84
CA VAL A 122 2.55 36.57 6.40
C VAL A 122 1.66 37.51 5.58
N SER A 123 2.09 37.86 4.37
CA SER A 123 1.28 38.67 3.46
C SER A 123 0.01 37.92 3.03
N PRO A 124 -1.18 38.55 3.05
CA PRO A 124 -2.39 37.94 2.50
C PRO A 124 -2.25 37.47 1.04
N SER A 125 -1.34 38.10 0.27
CA SER A 125 -1.09 37.77 -1.13
C SER A 125 -0.43 36.40 -1.36
N VAL A 126 0.14 35.78 -0.32
CA VAL A 126 0.76 34.44 -0.42
C VAL A 126 -0.13 33.33 0.17
N LEU A 127 -1.25 33.71 0.80
CA LEU A 127 -2.21 32.75 1.36
C LEU A 127 -3.03 32.10 0.24
N PRO A 128 -3.43 30.82 0.39
CA PRO A 128 -4.19 30.10 -0.62
C PRO A 128 -5.68 30.46 -0.55
N LEU A 129 -6.02 31.71 -0.82
CA LEU A 129 -7.40 32.18 -0.87
C LEU A 129 -8.11 31.62 -2.12
N ALA A 130 -9.29 31.03 -1.94
CA ALA A 130 -10.04 30.44 -3.04
C ALA A 130 -11.03 31.46 -3.65
N GLY A 131 -10.88 31.78 -4.94
CA GLY A 131 -11.79 32.71 -5.63
C GLY A 131 -11.78 34.11 -5.01
N GLU A 132 -12.94 34.59 -4.56
CA GLU A 132 -13.10 35.90 -3.88
C GLU A 132 -13.04 35.79 -2.34
N GLU A 133 -12.57 34.67 -1.81
CA GLU A 133 -12.43 34.44 -0.36
C GLU A 133 -11.42 35.40 0.28
N ASP A 134 -11.80 35.99 1.43
CA ASP A 134 -10.86 36.74 2.28
C ASP A 134 -10.25 35.84 3.38
N VAL A 135 -9.26 36.37 4.10
CA VAL A 135 -8.54 35.62 5.15
C VAL A 135 -9.49 35.13 6.25
N GLN A 136 -10.49 35.93 6.62
CA GLN A 136 -11.41 35.56 7.69
C GLN A 136 -12.36 34.44 7.25
N ALA A 137 -12.86 34.49 6.01
CA ALA A 137 -13.66 33.44 5.41
C ALA A 137 -12.88 32.12 5.30
N MET A 138 -11.61 32.18 4.86
CA MET A 138 -10.72 31.03 4.86
C MET A 138 -10.56 30.44 6.27
N CYS A 139 -10.27 31.26 7.29
CA CYS A 139 -10.15 30.80 8.67
C CYS A 139 -11.44 30.17 9.19
N ASN A 140 -12.60 30.82 8.97
CA ASN A 140 -13.91 30.30 9.38
C ASN A 140 -14.23 28.95 8.74
N LYS A 141 -13.75 28.72 7.51
CA LYS A 141 -13.94 27.47 6.77
C LYS A 141 -12.98 26.38 7.25
N LEU A 142 -11.69 26.68 7.38
CA LEU A 142 -10.65 25.67 7.60
C LEU A 142 -10.44 25.34 9.09
N PHE A 143 -10.64 26.29 10.01
CA PHE A 143 -10.36 26.05 11.43
C PHE A 143 -11.26 24.97 12.04
N PRO A 144 -12.58 24.93 11.77
CA PRO A 144 -13.40 23.81 12.24
C PRO A 144 -12.91 22.47 11.70
N VAL A 145 -12.50 22.42 10.43
CA VAL A 145 -11.98 21.20 9.80
C VAL A 145 -10.67 20.75 10.45
N ILE A 146 -9.76 21.68 10.79
CA ILE A 146 -8.47 21.37 11.41
C ILE A 146 -8.61 21.01 12.90
N PHE A 147 -9.41 21.75 13.66
CA PHE A 147 -9.37 21.71 15.13
C PHE A 147 -10.57 21.05 15.82
N SER A 148 -11.75 20.99 15.17
CA SER A 148 -12.93 20.39 15.80
C SER A 148 -12.92 18.87 15.63
N PRO A 149 -12.85 18.04 16.69
CA PRO A 149 -12.83 16.58 16.54
C PRO A 149 -14.10 16.04 15.86
N ASP A 150 -15.22 16.74 15.95
CA ASP A 150 -16.52 16.30 15.42
C ASP A 150 -16.70 16.55 13.91
N VAL A 151 -15.82 17.35 13.30
CA VAL A 151 -15.91 17.69 11.87
C VAL A 151 -14.99 16.77 11.08
N MET A 152 -15.54 15.95 10.18
CA MET A 152 -14.75 15.02 9.35
C MET A 152 -13.83 14.10 10.20
N PRO A 153 -14.35 13.41 11.23
CA PRO A 153 -13.54 12.66 12.19
C PRO A 153 -12.75 11.50 11.57
N LYS A 154 -13.30 10.87 10.51
CA LYS A 154 -12.66 9.77 9.79
C LYS A 154 -12.60 10.05 8.30
N ARG A 155 -11.49 9.69 7.66
CA ARG A 155 -11.34 9.70 6.19
C ARG A 155 -12.28 8.70 5.55
N VAL A 156 -12.24 7.47 6.05
CA VAL A 156 -13.06 6.33 5.65
C VAL A 156 -13.70 5.76 6.90
N ASN A 157 -15.02 5.73 6.95
CA ASN A 157 -15.77 5.11 8.03
C ASN A 157 -16.29 3.73 7.60
N GLN A 158 -16.26 2.77 8.52
CA GLN A 158 -16.77 1.40 8.34
C GLN A 158 -17.72 0.98 9.48
N THR A 159 -18.24 1.95 10.25
CA THR A 159 -19.08 1.68 11.42
C THR A 159 -20.49 1.25 10.99
N ASP A 160 -20.93 0.08 11.45
CA ASP A 160 -22.26 -0.44 11.15
C ASP A 160 -23.38 0.48 11.66
N GLY A 161 -24.44 0.64 10.87
CA GLY A 161 -25.58 1.48 11.18
C GLY A 161 -25.44 2.98 10.88
N GLU A 162 -24.28 3.44 10.41
CA GLU A 162 -24.06 4.82 9.95
C GLU A 162 -24.14 4.93 8.42
N ASP A 163 -24.46 6.12 7.90
CA ASP A 163 -24.32 6.41 6.46
C ASP A 163 -22.84 6.63 6.16
N LEU A 164 -22.18 5.63 5.58
CA LEU A 164 -20.73 5.62 5.39
C LEU A 164 -20.27 6.69 4.39
N VAL A 165 -21.14 7.09 3.45
CA VAL A 165 -20.83 8.17 2.49
C VAL A 165 -20.83 9.52 3.20
N GLN A 166 -21.81 9.79 4.05
CA GLN A 166 -21.92 11.08 4.75
C GLN A 166 -20.94 11.23 5.91
N THR A 167 -20.55 10.12 6.54
CA THR A 167 -19.66 10.11 7.71
C THR A 167 -18.19 9.94 7.35
N SER A 168 -17.87 9.70 6.07
CA SER A 168 -16.50 9.66 5.56
C SER A 168 -16.08 11.02 4.99
N ALA A 169 -14.86 11.44 5.31
CA ALA A 169 -14.31 12.72 4.85
C ALA A 169 -13.74 12.67 3.41
N ALA A 170 -13.49 11.47 2.87
CA ALA A 170 -13.03 11.28 1.50
C ALA A 170 -13.98 11.93 0.48
N ASN A 171 -13.42 12.57 -0.55
CA ASN A 171 -14.13 13.46 -1.48
C ASN A 171 -14.72 12.74 -2.71
N TYR A 172 -15.06 11.47 -2.58
CA TYR A 172 -15.60 10.65 -3.68
C TYR A 172 -17.09 10.92 -3.95
N TYR A 173 -17.78 11.53 -3.00
CA TYR A 173 -19.20 11.83 -3.07
C TYR A 173 -19.47 13.23 -2.56
N GLU A 174 -20.47 13.91 -3.11
CA GLU A 174 -20.91 15.20 -2.57
C GLU A 174 -22.43 15.38 -2.69
N GLY A 175 -23.07 15.63 -1.54
CA GLY A 175 -24.52 15.82 -1.46
C GLY A 175 -25.35 14.54 -1.69
N VAL A 176 -24.71 13.37 -1.71
CA VAL A 176 -25.34 12.06 -1.94
C VAL A 176 -25.35 11.26 -0.63
N THR A 177 -26.39 10.46 -0.39
CA THR A 177 -26.43 9.48 0.73
C THR A 177 -25.86 8.14 0.30
N GLN A 178 -25.47 7.28 1.24
CA GLN A 178 -25.03 5.91 0.93
C GLN A 178 -26.06 5.15 0.09
N SER A 179 -27.33 5.16 0.51
CA SER A 179 -28.41 4.46 -0.20
C SER A 179 -28.63 4.97 -1.63
N GLU A 180 -28.50 6.28 -1.84
CA GLU A 180 -28.59 6.89 -3.17
C GLU A 180 -27.44 6.44 -4.07
N ALA A 181 -26.21 6.40 -3.55
CA ALA A 181 -25.03 5.93 -4.27
C ALA A 181 -25.13 4.45 -4.64
N GLU A 182 -25.48 3.59 -3.68
CA GLU A 182 -25.67 2.15 -3.90
C GLU A 182 -26.75 1.90 -4.96
N THR A 183 -27.89 2.60 -4.86
CA THR A 183 -28.98 2.49 -5.84
C THR A 183 -28.54 2.93 -7.23
N PHE A 184 -27.77 4.02 -7.32
CA PHE A 184 -27.25 4.53 -8.58
C PHE A 184 -26.36 3.50 -9.29
N TYR A 185 -25.39 2.91 -8.58
CA TYR A 185 -24.48 1.92 -9.17
C TYR A 185 -25.13 0.56 -9.39
N ALA A 186 -26.07 0.13 -8.54
CA ALA A 186 -26.84 -1.08 -8.78
C ALA A 186 -27.62 -1.00 -10.10
N ARG A 187 -28.21 0.17 -10.39
CA ARG A 187 -28.88 0.41 -11.67
C ARG A 187 -27.92 0.36 -12.85
N GLN A 188 -26.73 0.96 -12.74
CA GLN A 188 -25.73 0.90 -13.82
C GLN A 188 -25.29 -0.56 -14.07
N LYS A 189 -24.95 -1.30 -13.00
CA LYS A 189 -24.59 -2.72 -13.09
C LYS A 189 -25.67 -3.57 -13.75
N ALA A 190 -26.95 -3.33 -13.41
CA ALA A 190 -28.08 -4.06 -13.98
C ALA A 190 -28.31 -3.78 -15.48
N LEU A 191 -27.89 -2.61 -15.97
CA LEU A 191 -27.96 -2.23 -17.39
C LEU A 191 -26.69 -2.62 -18.17
N GLY A 192 -25.65 -3.06 -17.45
CA GLY A 192 -24.33 -3.36 -17.94
C GLY A 192 -24.18 -4.72 -18.61
N SER A 193 -22.99 -4.97 -19.14
CA SER A 193 -22.56 -6.32 -19.53
C SER A 193 -22.46 -7.22 -18.30
N THR A 194 -23.01 -8.43 -18.39
CA THR A 194 -22.82 -9.47 -17.38
C THR A 194 -21.53 -10.26 -17.57
N ASP A 195 -21.02 -10.31 -18.81
CA ASP A 195 -19.88 -11.14 -19.19
C ASP A 195 -18.56 -10.37 -19.04
N GLU A 196 -18.58 -9.08 -19.41
CA GLU A 196 -17.43 -8.17 -19.40
C GLU A 196 -17.83 -6.85 -18.70
N PRO A 197 -18.18 -6.88 -17.39
CA PRO A 197 -18.57 -5.68 -16.67
C PRO A 197 -17.39 -4.72 -16.47
N VAL A 198 -17.57 -3.45 -16.82
CA VAL A 198 -16.65 -2.38 -16.46
C VAL A 198 -16.69 -2.08 -14.96
N MET A 199 -15.64 -1.43 -14.44
CA MET A 199 -15.58 -0.99 -13.04
C MET A 199 -16.36 0.32 -12.82
N TYR A 200 -17.70 0.22 -12.81
CA TYR A 200 -18.60 1.37 -12.67
C TYR A 200 -18.20 2.30 -11.51
N GLY A 201 -18.10 3.60 -11.79
CA GLY A 201 -17.79 4.62 -10.78
C GLY A 201 -16.32 4.76 -10.40
N MET A 202 -15.42 3.93 -10.95
CA MET A 202 -14.00 3.91 -10.56
C MET A 202 -13.30 5.27 -10.69
N ASN A 203 -13.56 6.00 -11.79
CA ASN A 203 -12.85 7.23 -12.15
C ASN A 203 -13.74 8.49 -12.10
N SER A 204 -14.62 8.61 -11.10
CA SER A 204 -15.50 9.78 -11.00
C SER A 204 -15.89 10.11 -9.57
N LYS A 205 -16.25 11.37 -9.35
CA LYS A 205 -16.94 11.81 -8.14
C LYS A 205 -18.46 11.79 -8.37
N LEU A 206 -19.21 11.18 -7.45
CA LEU A 206 -20.67 11.16 -7.53
C LEU A 206 -21.26 12.37 -6.81
N VAL A 207 -21.94 13.26 -7.54
CA VAL A 207 -22.49 14.50 -7.00
C VAL A 207 -24.00 14.58 -7.14
N LYS A 208 -24.65 15.24 -6.19
CA LYS A 208 -26.07 15.60 -6.28
C LYS A 208 -26.23 17.11 -6.41
N GLU A 209 -26.56 17.55 -7.62
CA GLU A 209 -26.79 18.97 -7.92
C GLU A 209 -28.25 19.16 -8.35
N GLN A 210 -28.94 20.12 -7.72
CA GLN A 210 -30.35 20.43 -8.03
C GLN A 210 -31.29 19.20 -7.99
N GLY A 211 -30.97 18.21 -7.15
CA GLY A 211 -31.73 16.97 -7.00
C GLY A 211 -31.38 15.86 -8.00
N GLN A 212 -30.47 16.12 -8.96
CA GLN A 212 -30.00 15.13 -9.92
C GLN A 212 -28.64 14.56 -9.50
N ILE A 213 -28.54 13.24 -9.48
CA ILE A 213 -27.28 12.52 -9.20
C ILE A 213 -26.55 12.29 -10.52
N THR A 214 -25.30 12.74 -10.61
CA THR A 214 -24.45 12.60 -11.79
C THR A 214 -22.99 12.33 -11.42
N GLU A 215 -22.23 11.78 -12.35
CA GLU A 215 -20.80 11.54 -12.18
C GLU A 215 -19.99 12.68 -12.80
N GLN A 216 -19.13 13.30 -12.00
CA GLN A 216 -18.06 14.18 -12.46
C GLN A 216 -16.83 13.31 -12.77
N VAL A 217 -16.72 12.89 -14.04
CA VAL A 217 -15.65 11.99 -14.51
C VAL A 217 -14.29 12.69 -14.47
N TRP A 218 -13.28 11.96 -13.99
CA TRP A 218 -11.89 12.39 -13.92
C TRP A 218 -11.19 12.15 -15.25
N LYS A 219 -11.05 13.22 -16.05
CA LYS A 219 -10.53 13.19 -17.41
C LYS A 219 -10.16 14.58 -17.91
N VAL A 220 -9.54 14.65 -19.09
CA VAL A 220 -9.39 15.91 -19.84
C VAL A 220 -10.75 16.56 -20.12
N GLY A 221 -10.85 17.86 -19.84
CA GLY A 221 -12.09 18.64 -19.88
C GLY A 221 -13.09 18.34 -18.75
N GLY A 222 -12.75 17.45 -17.81
CA GLY A 222 -13.55 17.08 -16.65
C GLY A 222 -12.91 17.49 -15.32
N MET A 223 -13.27 16.79 -14.25
CA MET A 223 -12.63 16.99 -12.95
C MET A 223 -11.16 16.50 -13.01
N TYR A 224 -10.25 17.23 -12.36
CA TYR A 224 -8.79 17.03 -12.40
C TYR A 224 -8.10 17.22 -13.77
N SER A 225 -8.76 17.86 -14.76
CA SER A 225 -8.20 18.05 -16.12
C SER A 225 -6.76 18.59 -16.12
N GLU A 226 -6.47 19.58 -15.28
CA GLU A 226 -5.17 20.26 -15.26
C GLU A 226 -4.02 19.31 -14.89
N ALA A 227 -4.21 18.46 -13.88
CA ALA A 227 -3.23 17.44 -13.52
C ALA A 227 -3.15 16.33 -14.57
N ILE A 228 -4.30 15.90 -15.11
CA ILE A 228 -4.37 14.83 -16.12
C ILE A 228 -3.69 15.24 -17.44
N GLU A 229 -3.83 16.50 -17.86
CA GLU A 229 -3.13 17.04 -19.03
C GLU A 229 -1.60 16.99 -18.84
N ARG A 230 -1.10 17.34 -17.64
CA ARG A 230 0.34 17.19 -17.32
C ARG A 230 0.80 15.74 -17.36
N ILE A 231 0.00 14.82 -16.81
CA ILE A 231 0.28 13.38 -16.88
C ILE A 231 0.40 12.95 -18.35
N ILE A 232 -0.55 13.35 -19.20
CA ILE A 232 -0.54 13.04 -20.63
C ILE A 232 0.70 13.62 -21.33
N ASP A 233 1.09 14.87 -21.07
CA ASP A 233 2.28 15.50 -21.67
C ASP A 233 3.55 14.65 -21.48
N TRP A 234 3.68 14.02 -20.30
CA TRP A 234 4.80 13.13 -19.99
C TRP A 234 4.63 11.71 -20.56
N LEU A 235 3.41 11.18 -20.56
CA LEU A 235 3.11 9.89 -21.21
C LEU A 235 3.37 9.94 -22.72
N GLU A 236 3.06 11.05 -23.40
CA GLU A 236 3.36 11.24 -24.81
C GLU A 236 4.87 11.23 -25.08
N LYS A 237 5.68 11.82 -24.19
CA LYS A 237 7.15 11.72 -24.27
C LYS A 237 7.63 10.28 -24.02
N ALA A 238 7.05 9.59 -23.03
CA ALA A 238 7.35 8.19 -22.74
C ALA A 238 7.07 7.29 -23.96
N GLU A 239 5.97 7.52 -24.67
CA GLU A 239 5.60 6.79 -25.90
C GLU A 239 6.74 6.82 -26.94
N THR A 240 7.40 7.98 -27.12
CA THR A 240 8.48 8.14 -28.12
C THR A 240 9.72 7.30 -27.84
N VAL A 241 9.91 6.86 -26.60
CA VAL A 241 11.06 6.07 -26.15
C VAL A 241 10.67 4.68 -25.63
N ALA A 242 9.40 4.30 -25.70
CA ALA A 242 8.88 2.99 -25.28
C ALA A 242 9.66 1.83 -25.93
N GLU A 243 9.87 0.72 -25.23
CA GLU A 243 10.79 -0.35 -25.61
C GLU A 243 10.34 -1.17 -26.83
N ASN A 244 9.02 -1.27 -27.05
CA ASN A 244 8.42 -2.05 -28.12
C ASN A 244 6.98 -1.60 -28.43
N GLU A 245 6.40 -2.11 -29.52
CA GLU A 245 5.05 -1.75 -29.98
C GLU A 245 3.93 -2.08 -28.97
N LYS A 246 4.09 -3.12 -28.14
CA LYS A 246 3.08 -3.43 -27.11
C LYS A 246 3.08 -2.36 -26.03
N GLN A 247 4.25 -1.94 -25.57
CA GLN A 247 4.36 -0.87 -24.57
C GLN A 247 3.87 0.47 -25.13
N ILE A 248 4.12 0.77 -26.41
CA ILE A 248 3.52 1.92 -27.10
C ILE A 248 1.99 1.85 -27.03
N GLN A 249 1.40 0.69 -27.35
CA GLN A 249 -0.05 0.51 -27.30
C GLN A 249 -0.62 0.68 -25.89
N VAL A 250 0.08 0.20 -24.86
CA VAL A 250 -0.28 0.41 -23.45
C VAL A 250 -0.34 1.90 -23.12
N ILE A 251 0.71 2.65 -23.45
CA ILE A 251 0.78 4.10 -23.19
C ILE A 251 -0.33 4.83 -23.96
N ARG A 252 -0.58 4.48 -25.22
CA ARG A 252 -1.65 5.09 -26.04
C ARG A 252 -3.04 4.87 -25.45
N LEU A 253 -3.35 3.65 -25.03
CA LEU A 253 -4.66 3.35 -24.41
C LEU A 253 -4.82 4.07 -23.08
N LEU A 254 -3.76 4.21 -22.31
CA LEU A 254 -3.80 4.98 -21.06
C LEU A 254 -4.05 6.48 -21.32
N ILE A 255 -3.38 7.07 -22.31
CA ILE A 255 -3.63 8.45 -22.74
C ILE A 255 -5.09 8.60 -23.20
N GLU A 256 -5.62 7.65 -23.99
CA GLU A 256 -7.01 7.69 -24.45
C GLU A 256 -8.01 7.56 -23.29
N PHE A 257 -7.71 6.71 -22.30
CA PHE A 257 -8.50 6.63 -21.06
C PHE A 257 -8.53 8.00 -20.35
N TYR A 258 -7.37 8.64 -20.17
CA TYR A 258 -7.32 9.96 -19.53
C TYR A 258 -8.03 11.06 -20.33
N ARG A 259 -8.02 10.98 -21.67
CA ARG A 259 -8.75 11.93 -22.53
C ARG A 259 -10.26 11.74 -22.47
N THR A 260 -10.72 10.49 -22.47
CA THR A 260 -12.15 10.18 -22.65
C THR A 260 -12.88 9.91 -21.34
N GLY A 261 -12.17 9.44 -20.33
CA GLY A 261 -12.69 8.87 -19.08
C GLY A 261 -13.41 7.53 -19.27
N SER A 262 -13.24 6.85 -20.41
CA SER A 262 -13.96 5.63 -20.76
C SER A 262 -13.46 4.41 -19.96
N LEU A 263 -14.32 3.86 -19.10
CA LEU A 263 -14.00 2.63 -18.35
C LEU A 263 -13.77 1.41 -19.26
N HIS A 264 -14.39 1.38 -20.45
CA HIS A 264 -14.10 0.33 -21.44
C HIS A 264 -12.69 0.45 -22.00
N THR A 265 -12.22 1.68 -22.23
CA THR A 265 -10.83 1.93 -22.65
C THR A 265 -9.84 1.57 -21.54
N PHE A 266 -10.24 1.72 -20.27
CA PHE A 266 -9.43 1.24 -19.14
C PHE A 266 -9.32 -0.29 -19.10
N ASP A 267 -10.39 -1.00 -19.43
CA ASP A 267 -10.37 -2.46 -19.58
C ASP A 267 -9.46 -2.89 -20.76
N GLU A 268 -9.55 -2.20 -21.90
CA GLU A 268 -8.66 -2.42 -23.05
C GLU A 268 -7.18 -2.15 -22.70
N TYR A 269 -6.91 -1.05 -22.00
CA TYR A 269 -5.60 -0.72 -21.44
C TYR A 269 -5.09 -1.85 -20.55
N SER A 270 -5.91 -2.32 -19.62
CA SER A 270 -5.55 -3.39 -18.67
C SER A 270 -5.20 -4.68 -19.40
N ILE A 271 -5.97 -5.06 -20.42
CA ILE A 271 -5.71 -6.24 -21.25
C ILE A 271 -4.41 -6.07 -22.06
N ALA A 272 -4.17 -4.89 -22.63
CA ALA A 272 -2.94 -4.60 -23.36
C ALA A 272 -1.72 -4.66 -22.43
N TRP A 273 -1.85 -4.10 -21.23
CA TRP A 273 -0.82 -4.09 -20.20
C TRP A 273 -0.45 -5.51 -19.76
N LEU A 274 -1.44 -6.40 -19.55
CA LEU A 274 -1.19 -7.81 -19.25
C LEU A 274 -0.44 -8.55 -20.37
N LYS A 275 -0.69 -8.18 -21.64
CA LYS A 275 -0.04 -8.79 -22.82
C LYS A 275 1.40 -8.32 -23.03
N ASP A 276 1.82 -7.23 -22.39
CA ASP A 276 3.19 -6.77 -22.39
C ASP A 276 4.00 -7.41 -21.26
N THR A 277 4.55 -8.59 -21.55
CA THR A 277 5.40 -9.37 -20.64
C THR A 277 6.90 -9.29 -20.99
N SER A 278 7.23 -8.64 -22.11
CA SER A 278 8.58 -8.58 -22.67
C SER A 278 9.35 -7.31 -22.31
N SER A 279 8.65 -6.21 -21.99
CA SER A 279 9.29 -4.96 -21.57
C SER A 279 10.06 -5.14 -20.27
N ARG A 280 11.19 -4.42 -20.15
CA ARG A 280 12.00 -4.41 -18.92
C ARG A 280 11.47 -3.36 -17.96
N VAL A 281 11.12 -2.18 -18.46
CA VAL A 281 10.45 -1.11 -17.71
C VAL A 281 8.95 -1.36 -17.77
N ASP A 282 8.29 -1.23 -16.63
CA ASP A 282 6.83 -1.30 -16.52
C ASP A 282 6.36 -0.17 -15.60
N PHE A 283 5.05 0.09 -15.59
CA PHE A 283 4.50 1.13 -14.75
C PHE A 283 3.02 0.92 -14.49
N VAL A 284 2.56 1.51 -13.39
CA VAL A 284 1.15 1.77 -13.08
C VAL A 284 1.01 3.29 -12.98
N ASN A 285 -0.04 3.85 -13.60
CA ASN A 285 -0.40 5.26 -13.49
C ASN A 285 -1.90 5.36 -13.79
N GLY A 286 -2.72 5.60 -12.77
CA GLY A 286 -4.17 5.42 -12.91
C GLY A 286 -4.95 5.59 -11.62
N PHE A 287 -6.26 5.41 -11.72
CA PHE A 287 -7.14 5.20 -10.57
C PHE A 287 -7.28 3.70 -10.36
N ILE A 288 -6.64 3.15 -9.31
CA ILE A 288 -6.38 1.71 -9.21
C ILE A 288 -7.12 1.05 -8.05
N GLU A 289 -6.78 1.44 -6.81
CA GLU A 289 -7.28 0.77 -5.61
C GLU A 289 -8.46 1.51 -4.98
N SER A 290 -9.48 0.78 -4.51
CA SER A 290 -10.71 1.38 -3.98
C SER A 290 -10.81 1.46 -2.45
N TYR A 291 -9.69 1.25 -1.74
CA TYR A 291 -9.65 1.29 -0.26
C TYR A 291 -10.00 2.66 0.33
N GLY A 292 -9.78 3.75 -0.41
CA GLY A 292 -10.12 5.10 0.01
C GLY A 292 -11.63 5.38 0.01
N ASP A 293 -12.43 4.57 -0.68
CA ASP A 293 -13.87 4.72 -0.76
C ASP A 293 -14.58 3.85 0.29
N PRO A 294 -15.43 4.41 1.17
CA PRO A 294 -16.22 3.61 2.11
C PRO A 294 -17.12 2.55 1.45
N LEU A 295 -17.49 2.72 0.18
CA LEU A 295 -18.29 1.74 -0.58
C LEU A 295 -17.45 0.85 -1.51
N GLY A 296 -16.13 1.05 -1.59
CA GLY A 296 -15.21 0.26 -2.43
C GLY A 296 -15.44 0.38 -3.94
N MET A 297 -16.09 1.45 -4.41
CA MET A 297 -16.45 1.69 -5.82
C MET A 297 -15.49 2.65 -6.54
N LYS A 298 -14.94 3.67 -5.86
CA LYS A 298 -14.08 4.72 -6.45
C LYS A 298 -12.64 4.40 -6.12
N ALA A 299 -11.76 4.60 -7.09
CA ALA A 299 -10.35 4.29 -6.91
C ALA A 299 -9.52 5.54 -6.62
N SER A 300 -8.58 5.44 -5.68
CA SER A 300 -7.54 6.43 -5.46
C SER A 300 -6.57 6.46 -6.64
N TRP A 301 -6.03 7.64 -6.92
CA TRP A 301 -4.99 7.80 -7.92
C TRP A 301 -3.64 7.36 -7.36
N GLU A 302 -2.94 6.49 -8.08
CA GLU A 302 -1.61 6.03 -7.72
C GLU A 302 -0.72 5.83 -8.95
N SER A 303 0.59 5.82 -8.69
CA SER A 303 1.57 5.48 -9.71
C SER A 303 2.81 4.84 -9.11
N ILE A 304 3.36 3.87 -9.83
CA ILE A 304 4.69 3.31 -9.61
C ILE A 304 5.35 3.15 -10.96
N VAL A 305 6.61 3.54 -11.06
CA VAL A 305 7.45 3.22 -12.21
C VAL A 305 8.48 2.22 -11.74
N ASP A 306 8.62 1.13 -12.47
CA ASP A 306 9.50 0.05 -12.08
C ASP A 306 10.24 -0.54 -13.28
N PHE A 307 11.26 -1.33 -12.99
CA PHE A 307 11.84 -2.21 -13.99
C PHE A 307 12.17 -3.56 -13.37
N LYS A 308 12.12 -4.60 -14.20
CA LYS A 308 12.38 -5.98 -13.79
C LYS A 308 13.78 -6.12 -13.18
N ASP A 309 13.82 -6.62 -11.95
CA ASP A 309 15.03 -7.15 -11.35
C ASP A 309 15.28 -8.53 -11.97
N LEU A 310 16.32 -8.65 -12.80
CA LEU A 310 16.59 -9.88 -13.54
C LEU A 310 17.07 -11.02 -12.64
N GLU A 311 17.77 -10.71 -11.55
CA GLU A 311 18.28 -11.72 -10.63
C GLU A 311 17.16 -12.23 -9.73
N ALA A 312 16.41 -11.32 -9.12
CA ALA A 312 15.31 -11.69 -8.24
C ALA A 312 14.11 -12.26 -9.02
N THR A 313 13.85 -11.83 -10.26
CA THR A 313 12.81 -12.46 -11.10
C THR A 313 13.15 -13.90 -11.47
N ARG A 314 14.43 -14.27 -11.56
CA ARG A 314 14.80 -15.68 -11.81
C ARG A 314 14.29 -16.60 -10.69
N ARG A 315 14.28 -16.11 -9.44
CA ARG A 315 13.75 -16.83 -8.27
C ARG A 315 12.24 -17.04 -8.39
N THR A 316 11.47 -16.01 -8.73
CA THR A 316 10.01 -16.13 -8.93
C THR A 316 9.66 -17.01 -10.13
N GLU A 317 10.46 -16.96 -11.21
CA GLU A 317 10.28 -17.84 -12.38
C GLU A 317 10.46 -19.33 -12.02
N LEU A 318 11.42 -19.67 -11.16
CA LEU A 318 11.60 -21.04 -10.67
C LEU A 318 10.39 -21.51 -9.84
N ILE A 319 9.85 -20.63 -8.98
CA ILE A 319 8.66 -20.92 -8.17
C ILE A 319 7.43 -21.12 -9.08
N SER A 320 7.17 -20.19 -9.99
CA SER A 320 6.05 -20.26 -10.93
C SER A 320 6.16 -21.43 -11.91
N GLY A 321 7.38 -21.83 -12.30
CA GLY A 321 7.63 -23.02 -13.12
C GLY A 321 7.18 -24.33 -12.48
N GLU A 322 7.19 -24.38 -11.14
CA GLU A 322 6.77 -25.54 -10.35
C GLU A 322 5.35 -25.39 -9.78
N ALA A 323 4.55 -24.42 -10.24
CA ALA A 323 3.22 -24.11 -9.72
C ALA A 323 2.31 -25.35 -9.59
N GLN A 324 2.33 -26.24 -10.58
CA GLN A 324 1.54 -27.48 -10.55
C GLN A 324 2.01 -28.43 -9.45
N TRP A 325 3.33 -28.52 -9.22
CA TRP A 325 3.88 -29.34 -8.15
C TRP A 325 3.36 -28.86 -6.80
N PHE A 326 3.37 -27.54 -6.56
CA PHE A 326 2.83 -26.95 -5.33
C PHE A 326 1.31 -27.15 -5.20
N GLU A 327 0.53 -27.12 -6.29
CA GLU A 327 -0.90 -27.41 -6.20
C GLU A 327 -1.14 -28.89 -5.83
N ASP A 328 -0.43 -29.80 -6.50
CA ASP A 328 -0.60 -31.25 -6.32
C ASP A 328 -0.22 -31.71 -4.91
N HIS A 329 0.85 -31.13 -4.34
CA HIS A 329 1.36 -31.46 -3.00
C HIS A 329 0.73 -30.64 -1.87
N SER A 330 -0.26 -29.79 -2.20
CA SER A 330 -0.93 -28.95 -1.21
C SER A 330 -1.65 -29.80 -0.16
N PRO A 331 -1.66 -29.40 1.13
CA PRO A 331 -2.32 -30.17 2.18
C PRO A 331 -3.86 -30.06 2.13
N VAL A 332 -4.40 -29.23 1.23
CA VAL A 332 -5.84 -29.03 1.07
C VAL A 332 -6.54 -30.23 0.42
N ASP A 333 -7.85 -30.35 0.64
CA ASP A 333 -8.67 -31.39 0.02
C ASP A 333 -8.57 -31.35 -1.51
N VAL A 334 -8.44 -32.52 -2.14
CA VAL A 334 -8.34 -32.69 -3.60
C VAL A 334 -9.49 -32.05 -4.37
N ARG A 335 -10.68 -31.94 -3.75
CA ARG A 335 -11.86 -31.27 -4.35
C ARG A 335 -11.60 -29.79 -4.61
N PHE A 336 -10.75 -29.16 -3.81
CA PHE A 336 -10.41 -27.73 -3.90
C PHE A 336 -9.16 -27.47 -4.73
N LYS A 337 -8.43 -28.51 -5.16
CA LYS A 337 -7.26 -28.36 -6.03
C LYS A 337 -7.64 -28.10 -7.49
N LYS A 338 -6.91 -27.22 -8.16
CA LYS A 338 -6.96 -27.04 -9.61
C LYS A 338 -6.30 -28.23 -10.32
N LYS A 339 -6.95 -28.73 -11.38
CA LYS A 339 -6.40 -29.83 -12.20
C LYS A 339 -5.21 -29.40 -13.05
N SER A 340 -5.20 -28.14 -13.45
CA SER A 340 -4.11 -27.51 -14.17
C SER A 340 -3.98 -26.08 -13.66
N VAL A 341 -2.83 -25.77 -13.10
CA VAL A 341 -2.44 -24.44 -12.67
C VAL A 341 -1.45 -23.92 -13.70
N LYS A 342 -1.71 -22.72 -14.21
CA LYS A 342 -0.67 -21.93 -14.86
C LYS A 342 -0.09 -21.04 -13.78
N GLY A 343 1.22 -21.09 -13.58
CA GLY A 343 1.90 -20.13 -12.71
C GLY A 343 1.55 -18.70 -13.14
N VAL A 344 1.29 -17.83 -12.17
CA VAL A 344 1.08 -16.41 -12.44
C VAL A 344 2.41 -15.84 -12.94
N SER A 345 2.36 -14.90 -13.90
CA SER A 345 3.53 -14.16 -14.33
C SER A 345 3.96 -13.22 -13.19
N ALA A 346 4.73 -13.75 -12.27
CA ALA A 346 5.23 -13.02 -11.12
C ALA A 346 6.66 -12.58 -11.34
N LYS A 347 6.94 -11.30 -11.09
CA LYS A 347 8.25 -10.69 -11.29
C LYS A 347 8.65 -9.92 -10.04
N VAL A 348 9.94 -9.93 -9.74
CA VAL A 348 10.51 -8.98 -8.79
C VAL A 348 10.90 -7.74 -9.57
N VAL A 349 10.52 -6.58 -9.06
CA VAL A 349 10.77 -5.30 -9.70
C VAL A 349 11.56 -4.39 -8.77
N THR A 350 12.31 -3.48 -9.39
CA THR A 350 12.95 -2.36 -8.72
C THR A 350 12.09 -1.13 -8.93
N ALA A 351 11.50 -0.59 -7.87
CA ALA A 351 10.79 0.68 -7.93
C ALA A 351 11.79 1.82 -8.24
N ALA A 352 11.50 2.55 -9.31
CA ALA A 352 12.22 3.75 -9.70
C ALA A 352 11.60 4.99 -9.03
N ILE A 353 10.28 5.11 -9.04
CA ILE A 353 9.56 6.20 -8.35
C ILE A 353 8.19 5.74 -7.87
N LEU A 354 7.70 6.40 -6.83
CA LEU A 354 6.39 6.22 -6.22
C LEU A 354 5.59 7.52 -6.32
N GLY A 355 4.30 7.42 -6.63
CA GLY A 355 3.37 8.55 -6.74
C GLY A 355 1.96 8.19 -6.27
N GLY A 356 1.19 9.21 -5.87
CA GLY A 356 -0.18 9.02 -5.38
C GLY A 356 -0.25 8.10 -4.16
N ASP A 357 -1.15 7.12 -4.16
CA ASP A 357 -1.46 6.31 -2.97
C ASP A 357 -0.35 5.30 -2.62
N LEU A 358 0.67 5.21 -3.47
CA LEU A 358 1.91 4.46 -3.23
C LEU A 358 3.04 5.34 -2.65
N TYR A 359 2.81 6.63 -2.34
CA TYR A 359 3.81 7.53 -1.78
C TYR A 359 3.28 8.42 -0.65
N PRO A 360 4.05 8.65 0.45
CA PRO A 360 5.31 7.99 0.81
C PRO A 360 5.12 6.61 1.47
N SER A 361 3.94 6.34 2.03
CA SER A 361 3.57 4.99 2.49
C SER A 361 3.25 4.12 1.28
N THR A 362 3.76 2.91 1.23
CA THR A 362 3.71 2.08 0.01
C THR A 362 3.60 0.60 0.33
N ALA A 363 3.14 -0.18 -0.64
CA ALA A 363 3.11 -1.64 -0.57
C ALA A 363 4.48 -2.24 -0.95
N ILE A 364 4.69 -3.52 -0.61
CA ILE A 364 5.85 -4.30 -1.06
C ILE A 364 5.48 -5.31 -2.16
N GLY A 365 4.19 -5.47 -2.44
CA GLY A 365 3.62 -6.33 -3.47
C GLY A 365 2.38 -5.68 -4.08
N ILE A 366 2.17 -5.89 -5.39
CA ILE A 366 1.02 -5.36 -6.13
C ILE A 366 0.51 -6.46 -7.09
N ASN A 367 -0.80 -6.68 -7.17
CA ASN A 367 -1.41 -7.69 -8.03
C ASN A 367 -2.58 -7.12 -8.85
N LEU A 368 -2.34 -6.89 -10.15
CA LEU A 368 -3.24 -6.13 -11.02
C LEU A 368 -3.56 -6.85 -12.34
N PRO A 369 -4.65 -6.48 -13.04
CA PRO A 369 -5.65 -5.45 -12.69
C PRO A 369 -6.71 -5.94 -11.70
N ASN A 370 -7.51 -5.04 -11.14
CA ASN A 370 -8.57 -5.35 -10.18
C ASN A 370 -9.85 -5.96 -10.80
N SER A 371 -10.05 -5.83 -12.12
CA SER A 371 -11.24 -6.37 -12.79
C SER A 371 -11.25 -7.91 -12.79
N ASN A 372 -12.21 -8.51 -12.08
CA ASN A 372 -12.34 -9.96 -11.93
C ASN A 372 -12.47 -10.72 -13.25
N TRP A 373 -13.23 -10.18 -14.21
CA TRP A 373 -13.42 -10.84 -15.51
C TRP A 373 -12.12 -10.82 -16.32
N ILE A 374 -11.38 -9.71 -16.31
CA ILE A 374 -10.07 -9.61 -16.96
C ILE A 374 -9.10 -10.58 -16.32
N ARG A 375 -9.04 -10.66 -14.98
CA ARG A 375 -8.20 -11.63 -14.27
C ARG A 375 -8.51 -13.07 -14.66
N SER A 376 -9.80 -13.39 -14.75
CA SER A 376 -10.27 -14.74 -15.11
C SER A 376 -9.91 -15.13 -16.55
N VAL A 377 -10.05 -14.22 -17.50
CA VAL A 377 -9.89 -14.49 -18.94
C VAL A 377 -8.45 -14.26 -19.44
N HIS A 378 -7.81 -13.20 -18.96
CA HIS A 378 -6.52 -12.71 -19.45
C HIS A 378 -5.37 -12.88 -18.45
N GLY A 379 -5.65 -13.18 -17.18
CA GLY A 379 -4.66 -13.34 -16.13
C GLY A 379 -4.37 -12.06 -15.36
N SER A 380 -3.29 -12.07 -14.57
CA SER A 380 -2.84 -10.93 -13.75
C SER A 380 -1.32 -10.84 -13.78
N LYS A 381 -0.79 -9.66 -13.44
CA LYS A 381 0.62 -9.44 -13.10
C LYS A 381 0.69 -9.22 -11.59
N SER A 382 1.38 -10.12 -10.90
CA SER A 382 1.77 -9.91 -9.51
C SER A 382 3.25 -9.51 -9.48
N VAL A 383 3.57 -8.48 -8.72
CA VAL A 383 4.92 -7.93 -8.62
C VAL A 383 5.32 -7.77 -7.17
N THR A 384 6.57 -8.13 -6.86
CA THR A 384 7.20 -7.88 -5.56
C THR A 384 8.25 -6.79 -5.73
N ILE A 385 8.26 -5.78 -4.86
CA ILE A 385 9.10 -4.60 -5.00
C ILE A 385 10.37 -4.76 -4.15
N GLY A 386 11.37 -5.42 -4.72
CA GLY A 386 12.54 -5.92 -3.98
C GLY A 386 13.38 -4.85 -3.31
N ASN A 387 13.60 -3.70 -3.97
CA ASN A 387 14.44 -2.64 -3.42
C ASN A 387 13.79 -1.89 -2.24
N LEU A 388 12.46 -1.89 -2.14
CA LEU A 388 11.74 -1.35 -0.97
C LEU A 388 11.81 -2.33 0.21
N THR A 389 11.61 -3.63 -0.04
CA THR A 389 11.81 -4.69 0.96
C THR A 389 13.24 -4.67 1.49
N GLU A 390 14.25 -4.53 0.62
CA GLU A 390 15.63 -4.36 1.05
C GLU A 390 15.77 -3.11 1.94
N ALA A 391 15.19 -1.97 1.55
CA ALA A 391 15.28 -0.74 2.33
C ALA A 391 14.65 -0.88 3.74
N TYR A 392 13.51 -1.56 3.85
CA TYR A 392 12.91 -1.92 5.14
C TYR A 392 13.86 -2.77 5.97
N ASN A 393 14.39 -3.85 5.40
CA ASN A 393 15.28 -4.78 6.08
C ASN A 393 16.57 -4.10 6.54
N ARG A 394 17.19 -3.28 5.68
CA ARG A 394 18.39 -2.51 6.01
C ARG A 394 18.16 -1.49 7.11
N ALA A 395 17.03 -0.78 7.08
CA ALA A 395 16.67 0.18 8.12
C ALA A 395 16.31 -0.50 9.46
N ALA A 396 15.86 -1.76 9.44
CA ALA A 396 15.53 -2.53 10.63
C ALA A 396 16.76 -3.17 11.31
N ARG A 397 17.86 -3.39 10.57
CA ARG A 397 19.08 -4.02 11.12
C ARG A 397 19.73 -3.14 12.19
N GLY A 398 20.00 -3.72 13.37
CA GLY A 398 20.71 -3.06 14.47
C GLY A 398 19.93 -1.94 15.17
N ASN A 399 18.60 -1.87 14.97
CA ASN A 399 17.77 -0.83 15.58
C ASN A 399 17.31 -1.18 17.01
N GLY A 400 17.76 -2.30 17.58
CA GLY A 400 17.42 -2.77 18.92
C GLY A 400 16.12 -3.58 19.03
N PHE A 401 15.32 -3.68 17.96
CA PHE A 401 14.04 -4.37 17.99
C PHE A 401 14.20 -5.88 18.19
N ARG A 402 15.11 -6.52 17.44
CA ARG A 402 15.32 -7.97 17.56
C ARG A 402 15.89 -8.30 18.93
N GLU A 403 16.83 -7.50 19.42
CA GLU A 403 17.46 -7.63 20.73
C GLU A 403 16.46 -7.48 21.89
N GLU A 404 15.38 -6.70 21.72
CA GLU A 404 14.36 -6.51 22.74
C GLU A 404 13.26 -7.59 22.73
N PHE A 405 12.89 -8.13 21.57
CA PHE A 405 11.71 -8.98 21.42
C PHE A 405 11.99 -10.45 21.04
N VAL A 406 13.20 -10.76 20.58
CA VAL A 406 13.61 -12.14 20.29
C VAL A 406 13.96 -12.86 21.60
N TYR A 407 13.60 -14.14 21.69
CA TYR A 407 13.67 -14.93 22.92
C TYR A 407 15.11 -15.14 23.41
N ASP A 408 15.98 -15.63 22.52
CA ASP A 408 17.40 -15.81 22.83
C ASP A 408 18.32 -15.63 21.61
N ASP A 409 19.63 -15.71 21.86
CA ASP A 409 20.69 -15.47 20.87
C ASP A 409 20.64 -16.47 19.69
N THR A 410 20.04 -17.64 19.89
CA THR A 410 19.88 -18.68 18.86
C THR A 410 18.91 -18.20 17.78
N GLU A 411 17.72 -17.74 18.17
CA GLU A 411 16.76 -17.20 17.21
C GLU A 411 17.24 -15.86 16.63
N LEU A 412 17.97 -15.07 17.41
CA LEU A 412 18.57 -13.83 16.90
C LEU A 412 19.57 -14.11 15.77
N ALA A 413 20.50 -15.03 15.99
CA ALA A 413 21.48 -15.43 14.98
C ALA A 413 20.82 -16.05 13.72
N LEU A 414 19.72 -16.79 13.91
CA LEU A 414 18.92 -17.35 12.84
C LEU A 414 18.26 -16.24 11.99
N LEU A 415 17.66 -15.24 12.63
CA LEU A 415 17.05 -14.09 11.95
C LEU A 415 18.10 -13.24 11.22
N ASP A 416 19.26 -13.00 11.83
CA ASP A 416 20.32 -12.20 11.20
C ASP A 416 20.92 -12.89 9.97
N LYS A 417 20.90 -14.23 9.96
CA LYS A 417 21.42 -15.01 8.84
C LYS A 417 20.41 -15.19 7.70
N TYR A 418 19.14 -15.42 8.02
CA TYR A 418 18.18 -15.91 7.02
C TYR A 418 16.91 -15.07 6.86
N ALA A 419 16.59 -14.13 7.75
CA ALA A 419 15.30 -13.42 7.70
C ALA A 419 15.04 -12.81 6.33
N ASP A 420 15.99 -12.02 5.79
CA ASP A 420 15.83 -11.33 4.51
C ASP A 420 15.52 -12.28 3.34
N ILE A 421 16.27 -13.38 3.18
CA ILE A 421 16.02 -14.35 2.10
C ILE A 421 14.69 -15.11 2.30
N THR A 422 14.33 -15.41 3.55
CA THR A 422 13.10 -16.14 3.84
C THR A 422 11.85 -15.26 3.77
N ASP A 423 11.98 -13.96 4.02
CA ASP A 423 10.91 -12.96 3.90
C ASP A 423 10.59 -12.70 2.43
N ASP A 424 11.63 -12.52 1.61
CA ASP A 424 11.54 -12.48 0.15
C ASP A 424 10.84 -13.73 -0.39
N LEU A 425 11.27 -14.93 0.01
CA LEU A 425 10.68 -16.19 -0.48
C LEU A 425 9.26 -16.43 0.02
N HIS A 426 8.95 -16.04 1.26
CA HIS A 426 7.59 -16.12 1.79
C HIS A 426 6.65 -15.23 0.96
N THR A 427 7.08 -13.99 0.69
CA THR A 427 6.36 -13.04 -0.16
C THR A 427 6.21 -13.58 -1.58
N ASP A 428 7.28 -14.11 -2.18
CA ASP A 428 7.22 -14.71 -3.51
C ASP A 428 6.19 -15.86 -3.54
N LEU A 429 6.18 -16.75 -2.55
CA LEU A 429 5.21 -17.85 -2.50
C LEU A 429 3.77 -17.35 -2.28
N HIS A 430 3.57 -16.35 -1.42
CA HIS A 430 2.28 -15.71 -1.17
C HIS A 430 1.69 -15.14 -2.46
N GLU A 431 2.49 -14.34 -3.16
CA GLU A 431 2.08 -13.55 -4.34
C GLU A 431 1.97 -14.41 -5.61
N CYS A 432 3.00 -15.22 -5.90
CA CYS A 432 3.09 -15.98 -7.14
C CYS A 432 2.08 -17.12 -7.18
N LEU A 433 1.87 -17.79 -6.04
CA LEU A 433 1.16 -19.07 -5.96
C LEU A 433 0.07 -19.08 -4.91
N GLY A 434 0.23 -18.39 -3.78
CA GLY A 434 -0.74 -18.33 -2.68
C GLY A 434 -2.11 -17.93 -3.19
N HIS A 435 -2.25 -16.70 -3.69
CA HIS A 435 -3.51 -16.22 -4.30
C HIS A 435 -3.98 -17.05 -5.50
N GLY A 436 -3.04 -17.58 -6.29
CA GLY A 436 -3.34 -18.36 -7.50
C GLY A 436 -3.77 -19.80 -7.25
N SER A 437 -3.52 -20.35 -6.07
CA SER A 437 -3.79 -21.76 -5.73
C SER A 437 -5.25 -22.03 -5.36
N GLY A 438 -5.67 -23.29 -5.51
CA GLY A 438 -7.02 -23.73 -5.15
C GLY A 438 -8.13 -23.20 -6.05
N LYS A 439 -9.35 -23.69 -5.86
CA LYS A 439 -10.56 -23.28 -6.60
C LYS A 439 -11.81 -23.32 -5.73
N LEU A 440 -12.80 -22.50 -6.08
CA LEU A 440 -14.15 -22.58 -5.51
C LEU A 440 -14.90 -23.81 -6.02
N LEU A 441 -15.85 -24.32 -5.23
CA LEU A 441 -16.80 -25.30 -5.74
C LEU A 441 -17.78 -24.65 -6.73
N PRO A 442 -18.29 -25.41 -7.72
CA PRO A 442 -19.29 -24.87 -8.65
C PRO A 442 -20.52 -24.31 -7.92
N GLY A 443 -20.91 -23.08 -8.27
CA GLY A 443 -22.09 -22.41 -7.70
C GLY A 443 -21.84 -21.66 -6.39
N VAL A 444 -20.62 -21.67 -5.86
CA VAL A 444 -20.23 -20.82 -4.73
C VAL A 444 -19.95 -19.40 -5.22
N ASP A 445 -20.55 -18.42 -4.56
CA ASP A 445 -20.30 -17.00 -4.81
C ASP A 445 -18.88 -16.63 -4.35
N ALA A 446 -18.11 -15.97 -5.21
CA ALA A 446 -16.77 -15.49 -4.88
C ALA A 446 -16.78 -14.46 -3.74
N ASP A 447 -17.89 -13.75 -3.55
CA ASP A 447 -18.08 -12.78 -2.47
C ASP A 447 -18.88 -13.36 -1.28
N ALA A 448 -19.04 -14.69 -1.19
CA ALA A 448 -19.81 -15.33 -0.12
C ALA A 448 -19.33 -14.96 1.30
N LEU A 449 -18.05 -14.59 1.44
CA LEU A 449 -17.43 -14.27 2.73
C LEU A 449 -17.60 -12.79 3.14
N LYS A 450 -18.07 -11.92 2.25
CA LYS A 450 -18.31 -10.49 2.50
C LYS A 450 -17.09 -9.82 3.16
N ALA A 451 -17.31 -9.07 4.25
CA ALA A 451 -16.27 -8.36 5.00
C ALA A 451 -15.11 -9.24 5.52
N TYR A 452 -15.30 -10.57 5.63
CA TYR A 452 -14.23 -11.48 6.05
C TYR A 452 -13.40 -12.02 4.87
N GLY A 453 -13.83 -11.78 3.64
CA GLY A 453 -13.21 -12.30 2.43
C GLY A 453 -11.73 -11.94 2.32
N SER A 454 -11.39 -10.65 2.51
CA SER A 454 -10.00 -10.19 2.43
C SER A 454 -9.12 -10.84 3.51
N THR A 455 -9.54 -10.83 4.78
CA THR A 455 -8.76 -11.45 5.87
C THR A 455 -8.54 -12.95 5.63
N VAL A 456 -9.56 -13.66 5.14
CA VAL A 456 -9.48 -15.10 4.86
C VAL A 456 -8.59 -15.38 3.65
N GLU A 457 -8.67 -14.57 2.59
CA GLU A 457 -7.83 -14.72 1.40
C GLU A 457 -6.36 -14.50 1.72
N GLU A 458 -6.05 -13.46 2.50
CA GLU A 458 -4.70 -13.18 2.97
C GLU A 458 -4.16 -14.29 3.87
N ALA A 459 -4.96 -14.78 4.82
CA ALA A 459 -4.56 -15.91 5.67
C ALA A 459 -4.22 -17.15 4.83
N ARG A 460 -5.00 -17.40 3.77
CA ARG A 460 -4.81 -18.53 2.87
C ARG A 460 -3.48 -18.44 2.12
N ALA A 461 -3.17 -17.27 1.57
CA ALA A 461 -1.93 -17.02 0.84
C ALA A 461 -0.70 -17.07 1.77
N ASP A 462 -0.79 -16.48 2.97
CA ASP A 462 0.28 -16.54 3.98
C ASP A 462 0.56 -17.98 4.43
N LEU A 463 -0.49 -18.76 4.70
CA LEU A 463 -0.37 -20.17 5.09
C LEU A 463 0.23 -21.03 3.97
N PHE A 464 -0.09 -20.73 2.72
CA PHE A 464 0.53 -21.39 1.56
C PHE A 464 2.04 -21.14 1.55
N GLY A 465 2.44 -19.88 1.69
CA GLY A 465 3.85 -19.50 1.77
C GLY A 465 4.55 -20.16 2.96
N LEU A 466 3.99 -20.05 4.17
CA LEU A 466 4.55 -20.65 5.38
C LEU A 466 4.69 -22.17 5.26
N TYR A 467 3.68 -22.87 4.73
CA TYR A 467 3.73 -24.33 4.59
C TYR A 467 4.85 -24.78 3.64
N TYR A 468 5.03 -24.09 2.52
CA TYR A 468 6.01 -24.45 1.49
C TYR A 468 7.41 -23.92 1.73
N LEU A 469 7.57 -22.85 2.51
CA LEU A 469 8.88 -22.31 2.86
C LEU A 469 9.75 -23.35 3.58
N ALA A 470 9.13 -24.29 4.30
CA ALA A 470 9.82 -25.37 4.99
C ALA A 470 9.98 -26.65 4.15
N ASP A 471 9.64 -26.63 2.86
CA ASP A 471 9.71 -27.81 1.99
C ASP A 471 11.10 -28.01 1.36
N SER A 472 11.55 -29.25 1.30
CA SER A 472 12.82 -29.63 0.65
C SER A 472 12.87 -29.25 -0.84
N LYS A 473 11.72 -29.06 -1.50
CA LYS A 473 11.65 -28.61 -2.89
C LYS A 473 12.33 -27.25 -3.08
N LEU A 474 12.25 -26.34 -2.11
CA LEU A 474 12.95 -25.04 -2.21
C LEU A 474 14.47 -25.19 -2.13
N LEU A 475 14.98 -26.22 -1.45
CA LEU A 475 16.41 -26.55 -1.47
C LEU A 475 16.82 -27.17 -2.80
N GLU A 476 15.99 -28.08 -3.34
CA GLU A 476 16.21 -28.69 -4.66
C GLU A 476 16.29 -27.62 -5.77
N LEU A 477 15.44 -26.60 -5.69
CA LEU A 477 15.43 -25.47 -6.62
C LEU A 477 16.57 -24.45 -6.35
N GLY A 478 17.37 -24.64 -5.30
CA GLY A 478 18.45 -23.73 -4.92
C GLY A 478 17.98 -22.37 -4.41
N LEU A 479 16.73 -22.29 -3.94
CA LEU A 479 16.12 -21.05 -3.44
C LEU A 479 16.44 -20.82 -1.97
N LEU A 480 16.54 -21.88 -1.18
CA LEU A 480 17.01 -21.81 0.20
C LEU A 480 18.48 -22.22 0.32
N PRO A 481 19.26 -21.55 1.19
CA PRO A 481 20.66 -21.87 1.38
C PRO A 481 20.87 -23.20 2.13
N ASP A 482 19.97 -23.54 3.05
CA ASP A 482 19.97 -24.80 3.80
C ASP A 482 18.60 -25.05 4.47
N ALA A 483 18.42 -26.26 5.02
CA ALA A 483 17.17 -26.73 5.60
C ALA A 483 16.77 -26.04 6.92
N GLU A 484 17.62 -25.18 7.48
CA GLU A 484 17.33 -24.47 8.73
C GLU A 484 16.75 -23.07 8.47
N ALA A 485 16.95 -22.54 7.25
CA ALA A 485 16.60 -21.16 6.90
C ALA A 485 15.13 -20.80 7.17
N TYR A 486 14.17 -21.69 6.85
CA TYR A 486 12.73 -21.43 7.03
C TYR A 486 12.34 -21.08 8.48
N LYS A 487 13.13 -21.51 9.46
CA LYS A 487 12.88 -21.27 10.87
C LYS A 487 12.92 -19.77 11.21
N ALA A 488 13.71 -18.98 10.47
CA ALA A 488 13.76 -17.53 10.64
C ALA A 488 12.40 -16.88 10.35
N ALA A 489 11.81 -17.19 9.20
CA ALA A 489 10.48 -16.71 8.85
C ALA A 489 9.41 -17.22 9.81
N TYR A 490 9.45 -18.48 10.23
CA TYR A 490 8.48 -19.02 11.20
C TYR A 490 8.54 -18.25 12.53
N TYR A 491 9.75 -18.02 13.05
CA TYR A 491 9.92 -17.26 14.28
C TYR A 491 9.43 -15.82 14.12
N SER A 492 9.86 -15.13 13.05
CA SER A 492 9.46 -13.75 12.76
C SER A 492 7.93 -13.61 12.65
N TYR A 493 7.29 -14.52 11.92
CA TYR A 493 5.85 -14.54 11.69
C TYR A 493 5.07 -14.75 13.00
N MET A 494 5.49 -15.74 13.81
CA MET A 494 4.86 -16.01 15.10
C MET A 494 5.07 -14.86 16.10
N MET A 495 6.28 -14.27 16.15
CA MET A 495 6.59 -13.11 16.99
C MET A 495 5.73 -11.89 16.60
N ASN A 496 5.61 -11.63 15.31
CA ASN A 496 4.79 -10.54 14.79
C ASN A 496 3.31 -10.74 15.11
N GLY A 497 2.75 -11.89 14.68
CA GLY A 497 1.33 -12.21 14.82
C GLY A 497 0.85 -12.26 16.26
N LEU A 498 1.64 -12.83 17.18
CA LEU A 498 1.26 -12.97 18.59
C LEU A 498 1.47 -11.71 19.43
N MET A 499 2.43 -10.85 19.07
CA MET A 499 2.94 -9.86 20.01
C MET A 499 3.37 -8.54 19.37
N THR A 500 4.36 -8.54 18.49
CA THR A 500 5.05 -7.29 18.15
C THR A 500 4.30 -6.41 17.17
N GLN A 501 3.33 -6.92 16.42
CA GLN A 501 2.47 -6.08 15.58
C GLN A 501 1.60 -5.10 16.37
N LEU A 502 1.37 -5.38 17.66
CA LEU A 502 0.54 -4.56 18.54
C LEU A 502 1.08 -3.13 18.73
N VAL A 503 2.35 -2.87 18.36
CA VAL A 503 2.92 -1.50 18.36
C VAL A 503 2.20 -0.54 17.40
N ARG A 504 1.39 -1.06 16.47
CA ARG A 504 0.61 -0.31 15.47
C ARG A 504 -0.83 -0.05 15.93
N ILE A 505 -1.19 -0.43 17.16
CA ILE A 505 -2.55 -0.34 17.68
C ILE A 505 -2.58 0.65 18.82
N GLU A 506 -3.58 1.51 18.83
CA GLU A 506 -3.80 2.43 19.94
C GLU A 506 -4.36 1.69 21.18
N PRO A 507 -4.00 2.10 22.42
CA PRO A 507 -4.51 1.47 23.63
C PRO A 507 -6.04 1.44 23.69
N GLY A 508 -6.61 0.25 23.92
CA GLY A 508 -8.06 0.05 24.01
C GLY A 508 -8.74 -0.34 22.70
N HIS A 509 -8.04 -0.27 21.57
CA HIS A 509 -8.56 -0.70 20.27
C HIS A 509 -8.23 -2.17 19.95
N THR A 510 -8.95 -2.73 18.98
CA THR A 510 -8.79 -4.08 18.43
C THR A 510 -8.01 -4.06 17.12
N VAL A 511 -7.71 -5.24 16.56
CA VAL A 511 -7.13 -5.32 15.21
C VAL A 511 -8.24 -5.12 14.17
N GLU A 512 -8.10 -4.11 13.33
CA GLU A 512 -9.07 -3.80 12.26
C GLU A 512 -8.58 -4.19 10.87
N GLU A 513 -7.32 -3.92 10.56
CA GLU A 513 -6.76 -4.11 9.22
C GLU A 513 -6.60 -5.60 8.85
N ALA A 514 -6.96 -5.96 7.62
CA ALA A 514 -7.08 -7.34 7.16
C ALA A 514 -5.77 -8.14 7.23
N HIS A 515 -4.63 -7.55 6.87
CA HIS A 515 -3.34 -8.22 6.95
C HIS A 515 -2.90 -8.44 8.41
N MET A 516 -3.08 -7.45 9.29
CA MET A 516 -2.84 -7.63 10.73
C MET A 516 -3.74 -8.71 11.34
N ARG A 517 -5.03 -8.73 10.96
CA ARG A 517 -5.99 -9.76 11.39
C ARG A 517 -5.56 -11.15 10.96
N ASN A 518 -5.14 -11.32 9.71
CA ASN A 518 -4.74 -12.63 9.19
C ASN A 518 -3.51 -13.18 9.94
N ARG A 519 -2.49 -12.33 10.17
CA ARG A 519 -1.26 -12.71 10.88
C ARG A 519 -1.57 -13.10 12.32
N GLN A 520 -2.43 -12.32 13.00
CA GLN A 520 -2.88 -12.64 14.35
C GLN A 520 -3.68 -13.95 14.38
N LEU A 521 -4.59 -14.13 13.42
CA LEU A 521 -5.44 -15.32 13.29
C LEU A 521 -4.57 -16.58 13.20
N ILE A 522 -3.64 -16.60 12.25
CA ILE A 522 -2.76 -17.75 12.02
C ILE A 522 -1.96 -18.05 13.28
N ALA A 523 -1.29 -17.03 13.83
CA ALA A 523 -0.38 -17.21 14.95
C ALA A 523 -1.13 -17.65 16.23
N ARG A 524 -2.30 -17.07 16.53
CA ARG A 524 -3.09 -17.49 17.69
C ARG A 524 -3.73 -18.85 17.53
N TRP A 525 -4.20 -19.19 16.32
CA TRP A 525 -4.76 -20.52 16.06
C TRP A 525 -3.71 -21.60 16.28
N VAL A 526 -2.50 -21.46 15.71
CA VAL A 526 -1.44 -22.47 15.91
C VAL A 526 -0.92 -22.51 17.35
N LEU A 527 -0.89 -21.37 18.05
CA LEU A 527 -0.56 -21.32 19.48
C LEU A 527 -1.57 -22.13 20.32
N GLU A 528 -2.87 -21.99 20.03
CA GLU A 528 -3.91 -22.75 20.72
C GLU A 528 -3.83 -24.24 20.39
N GLN A 529 -3.78 -24.58 19.10
CA GLN A 529 -3.80 -25.97 18.64
C GLN A 529 -2.52 -26.75 18.99
N GLY A 530 -1.39 -26.06 19.11
CA GLY A 530 -0.12 -26.62 19.53
C GLY A 530 0.11 -26.64 21.04
N LYS A 531 -0.84 -26.14 21.85
CA LYS A 531 -0.66 -25.90 23.29
C LYS A 531 -0.33 -27.17 24.08
N THR A 532 -0.99 -28.29 23.79
CA THR A 532 -0.80 -29.57 24.51
C THR A 532 0.63 -30.09 24.34
N ASP A 533 1.15 -30.01 23.12
CA ASP A 533 2.49 -30.48 22.77
C ASP A 533 3.56 -29.40 22.93
N LYS A 534 3.16 -28.20 23.38
CA LYS A 534 4.01 -27.01 23.55
C LYS A 534 4.75 -26.62 22.27
N VAL A 535 4.11 -26.72 21.11
CA VAL A 535 4.74 -26.40 19.81
C VAL A 535 5.26 -24.96 19.80
N VAL A 536 4.44 -24.02 20.28
CA VAL A 536 4.78 -22.62 20.51
C VAL A 536 4.32 -22.23 21.91
N GLU A 537 5.11 -21.43 22.62
CA GLU A 537 4.79 -20.91 23.95
C GLU A 537 5.02 -19.39 24.02
N MET A 538 4.16 -18.71 24.79
CA MET A 538 4.40 -17.34 25.25
C MET A 538 4.99 -17.43 26.65
N VAL A 539 6.29 -17.14 26.78
CA VAL A 539 7.05 -17.30 28.03
C VAL A 539 7.45 -15.95 28.61
N VAL A 540 7.44 -15.83 29.94
CA VAL A 540 7.83 -14.60 30.63
C VAL A 540 9.21 -14.78 31.25
N ARG A 541 10.18 -13.94 30.85
CA ARG A 541 11.52 -13.84 31.46
C ARG A 541 11.72 -12.41 31.95
N GLU A 542 12.05 -12.25 33.22
CA GLU A 542 12.32 -10.94 33.85
C GLU A 542 11.18 -9.91 33.63
N GLY A 543 9.94 -10.38 33.65
CA GLY A 543 8.75 -9.53 33.46
C GLY A 543 8.51 -9.06 32.03
N LYS A 544 9.18 -9.67 31.04
CA LYS A 544 8.94 -9.47 29.60
C LYS A 544 8.45 -10.78 28.98
N THR A 545 7.45 -10.67 28.11
CA THR A 545 6.87 -11.79 27.36
C THR A 545 7.64 -12.03 26.06
N TYR A 546 7.87 -13.29 25.70
CA TYR A 546 8.57 -13.70 24.49
C TYR A 546 7.86 -14.87 23.83
N VAL A 547 7.94 -14.95 22.50
CA VAL A 547 7.54 -16.13 21.74
C VAL A 547 8.69 -17.13 21.76
N ARG A 548 8.40 -18.40 22.04
CA ARG A 548 9.35 -19.50 21.94
C ARG A 548 8.75 -20.60 21.08
N ILE A 549 9.48 -21.07 20.07
CA ILE A 549 9.07 -22.19 19.22
C ILE A 549 9.90 -23.42 19.62
N ASN A 550 9.23 -24.48 20.07
CA ASN A 550 9.90 -25.72 20.49
C ASN A 550 9.98 -26.76 19.38
N ASP A 551 9.03 -26.75 18.44
CA ASP A 551 8.97 -27.73 17.35
C ASP A 551 8.52 -27.09 16.04
N TYR A 552 9.50 -26.74 15.21
CA TYR A 552 9.26 -26.12 13.91
C TYR A 552 8.60 -27.05 12.89
N LEU A 553 8.80 -28.37 12.99
CA LEU A 553 8.20 -29.34 12.06
C LEU A 553 6.72 -29.57 12.39
N HIS A 554 6.40 -29.64 13.68
CA HIS A 554 5.01 -29.70 14.11
C HIS A 554 4.30 -28.38 13.80
N LEU A 555 4.97 -27.23 13.96
CA LEU A 555 4.41 -25.93 13.54
C LEU A 555 4.04 -25.91 12.05
N ARG A 556 4.90 -26.42 11.15
CA ARG A 556 4.57 -26.61 9.72
C ARG A 556 3.30 -27.44 9.53
N THR A 557 3.15 -28.52 10.30
CA THR A 557 1.97 -29.39 10.24
C THR A 557 0.70 -28.64 10.66
N LEU A 558 0.78 -27.78 11.67
CA LEU A 558 -0.34 -26.92 12.08
C LEU A 558 -0.69 -25.88 11.01
N PHE A 559 0.30 -25.26 10.36
CA PHE A 559 0.05 -24.39 9.21
C PHE A 559 -0.68 -25.13 8.08
N GLY A 560 -0.26 -26.36 7.75
CA GLY A 560 -0.94 -27.17 6.73
C GLY A 560 -2.39 -27.51 7.09
N ARG A 561 -2.66 -27.81 8.37
CA ARG A 561 -4.02 -28.05 8.87
C ARG A 561 -4.90 -26.80 8.76
N LEU A 562 -4.38 -25.64 9.14
CA LEU A 562 -5.13 -24.39 9.03
C LEU A 562 -5.34 -24.00 7.55
N LEU A 563 -4.35 -24.21 6.69
CA LEU A 563 -4.47 -23.97 5.25
C LEU A 563 -5.61 -24.79 4.64
N ALA A 564 -5.73 -26.06 5.02
CA ALA A 564 -6.82 -26.92 4.56
C ALA A 564 -8.19 -26.40 5.01
N GLU A 565 -8.32 -25.92 6.24
CA GLU A 565 -9.59 -25.38 6.76
C GLU A 565 -9.94 -24.03 6.12
N VAL A 566 -8.97 -23.11 6.02
CA VAL A 566 -9.17 -21.80 5.37
C VAL A 566 -9.53 -21.98 3.89
N GLN A 567 -8.87 -22.91 3.18
CA GLN A 567 -9.24 -23.25 1.80
C GLN A 567 -10.64 -23.84 1.73
N ARG A 568 -11.06 -24.72 2.64
CA ARG A 568 -12.43 -25.25 2.70
C ARG A 568 -13.44 -24.13 2.86
N ILE A 569 -13.24 -23.26 3.86
CA ILE A 569 -14.10 -22.10 4.14
C ILE A 569 -14.30 -21.25 2.88
N LYS A 570 -13.20 -20.90 2.20
CA LYS A 570 -13.25 -20.14 0.95
C LYS A 570 -13.98 -20.91 -0.15
N SER A 571 -13.58 -22.15 -0.39
CA SER A 571 -14.08 -22.94 -1.52
C SER A 571 -15.54 -23.36 -1.40
N GLU A 572 -16.08 -23.43 -0.18
CA GLU A 572 -17.48 -23.75 0.10
C GLU A 572 -18.34 -22.50 0.35
N GLY A 573 -17.74 -21.31 0.47
CA GLY A 573 -18.46 -20.07 0.78
C GLY A 573 -19.02 -20.03 2.20
N ASP A 574 -18.32 -20.65 3.16
CA ASP A 574 -18.78 -20.83 4.54
C ASP A 574 -18.58 -19.55 5.37
N TYR A 575 -19.49 -18.60 5.19
CA TYR A 575 -19.46 -17.29 5.86
C TYR A 575 -19.38 -17.40 7.39
N GLU A 576 -20.14 -18.30 8.01
CA GLU A 576 -20.17 -18.40 9.48
C GLU A 576 -18.87 -18.98 10.03
N ALA A 577 -18.25 -19.96 9.34
CA ALA A 577 -16.93 -20.44 9.73
C ALA A 577 -15.85 -19.36 9.56
N ALA A 578 -15.89 -18.59 8.46
CA ALA A 578 -15.01 -17.45 8.26
C ALA A 578 -15.14 -16.43 9.38
N ARG A 579 -16.37 -16.01 9.69
CA ARG A 579 -16.67 -15.08 10.78
C ARG A 579 -16.14 -15.61 12.12
N LEU A 580 -16.43 -16.86 12.46
CA LEU A 580 -15.98 -17.43 13.74
C LEU A 580 -14.46 -17.47 13.83
N LEU A 581 -13.77 -17.88 12.77
CA LEU A 581 -12.31 -17.97 12.74
C LEU A 581 -11.67 -16.58 12.91
N VAL A 582 -12.15 -15.58 12.16
CA VAL A 582 -11.62 -14.21 12.23
C VAL A 582 -11.93 -13.56 13.57
N GLU A 583 -13.17 -13.62 14.06
CA GLU A 583 -13.56 -12.98 15.31
C GLU A 583 -12.88 -13.61 16.53
N THR A 584 -12.64 -14.92 16.50
CA THR A 584 -11.99 -15.63 17.62
C THR A 584 -10.50 -15.34 17.69
N TYR A 585 -9.80 -15.38 16.55
CA TYR A 585 -8.33 -15.35 16.55
C TYR A 585 -7.73 -14.07 15.94
N GLY A 586 -8.44 -13.38 15.05
CA GLY A 586 -7.91 -12.23 14.30
C GLY A 586 -8.13 -10.88 14.97
N VAL A 587 -9.16 -10.70 15.81
CA VAL A 587 -9.62 -9.36 16.25
C VAL A 587 -9.12 -8.93 17.63
N GLN A 588 -9.33 -9.76 18.65
CA GLN A 588 -9.21 -9.35 20.05
C GLN A 588 -7.76 -9.10 20.47
N VAL A 589 -7.48 -8.02 21.21
CA VAL A 589 -6.14 -7.69 21.74
C VAL A 589 -6.14 -7.85 23.26
N ASP A 590 -5.14 -8.56 23.81
CA ASP A 590 -4.94 -8.62 25.27
C ASP A 590 -4.37 -7.26 25.75
N PRO A 591 -5.12 -6.49 26.57
CA PRO A 591 -4.68 -5.17 27.00
C PRO A 591 -3.41 -5.21 27.87
N ILE A 592 -3.16 -6.32 28.59
CA ILE A 592 -1.96 -6.46 29.44
C ILE A 592 -0.72 -6.63 28.56
N LEU A 593 -0.76 -7.58 27.63
CA LEU A 593 0.32 -7.79 26.66
C LEU A 593 0.55 -6.54 25.80
N HIS A 594 -0.52 -5.90 25.34
CA HIS A 594 -0.44 -4.70 24.52
C HIS A 594 0.28 -3.56 25.25
N ALA A 595 -0.11 -3.27 26.49
CA ALA A 595 0.57 -2.27 27.31
C ALA A 595 2.05 -2.62 27.57
N GLU A 596 2.36 -3.92 27.73
CA GLU A 596 3.74 -4.39 27.85
C GLU A 596 4.57 -4.09 26.59
N VAL A 597 4.03 -4.48 25.42
CA VAL A 597 4.68 -4.31 24.11
C VAL A 597 4.92 -2.83 23.81
N LEU A 598 3.92 -1.97 23.98
CA LEU A 598 4.06 -0.53 23.77
C LEU A 598 5.13 0.09 24.68
N ARG A 599 5.17 -0.31 25.95
CA ARG A 599 6.18 0.16 26.92
C ARG A 599 7.60 -0.27 26.54
N ARG A 600 7.77 -1.50 26.05
CA ARG A 600 9.07 -2.02 25.58
C ARG A 600 9.50 -1.30 24.29
N TYR A 601 8.60 -1.23 23.31
CA TYR A 601 8.85 -0.59 22.02
C TYR A 601 9.17 0.91 22.13
N LYS A 602 8.48 1.64 23.02
CA LYS A 602 8.74 3.07 23.27
C LYS A 602 10.19 3.36 23.70
N ARG A 603 10.86 2.41 24.37
CA ARG A 603 12.28 2.55 24.78
C ARG A 603 13.26 2.44 23.62
N LEU A 604 12.82 1.86 22.49
CA LEU A 604 13.62 1.75 21.28
C LEU A 604 13.59 3.05 20.44
N HIS A 605 12.68 3.97 20.77
CA HIS A 605 12.48 5.20 20.01
C HIS A 605 12.24 4.97 18.50
N LEU A 606 11.57 3.87 18.15
CA LEU A 606 11.22 3.52 16.77
C LEU A 606 9.79 3.95 16.45
N ALA A 607 9.57 4.47 15.25
CA ALA A 607 8.22 4.73 14.73
C ALA A 607 7.61 3.46 14.12
N PRO A 608 6.33 3.11 14.37
CA PRO A 608 5.70 1.89 13.86
C PRO A 608 5.38 1.92 12.35
N TYR A 609 5.18 3.11 11.76
CA TYR A 609 4.88 3.26 10.34
C TYR A 609 6.09 3.82 9.61
N LYS A 610 6.31 3.36 8.37
CA LYS A 610 7.40 3.83 7.52
C LYS A 610 6.84 4.37 6.21
N GLY A 611 7.55 5.32 5.63
CA GLY A 611 7.37 5.70 4.24
C GLY A 611 8.71 6.09 3.63
N PHE A 612 8.73 6.37 2.34
CA PHE A 612 9.97 6.59 1.60
C PHE A 612 10.03 7.98 0.98
N VAL A 613 11.22 8.58 0.95
CA VAL A 613 11.53 9.62 -0.04
C VAL A 613 11.91 8.96 -1.36
N ASN A 614 11.39 9.52 -2.45
CA ASN A 614 11.79 9.18 -3.81
C ASN A 614 13.24 9.65 -4.09
N PRO A 615 13.96 9.00 -5.02
CA PRO A 615 15.16 9.58 -5.60
C PRO A 615 14.84 10.77 -6.51
N VAL A 616 15.84 11.57 -6.84
CA VAL A 616 15.75 12.68 -7.79
C VAL A 616 16.41 12.28 -9.11
N TYR A 617 15.65 12.31 -10.20
CA TYR A 617 16.18 12.07 -11.54
C TYR A 617 16.48 13.38 -12.26
N THR A 618 17.56 13.43 -13.05
CA THR A 618 17.92 14.62 -13.81
C THR A 618 18.42 14.25 -15.21
N LEU A 619 17.87 14.89 -16.24
CA LEU A 619 18.36 14.74 -17.61
C LEU A 619 19.69 15.48 -17.76
N GLN A 620 20.69 14.79 -18.29
CA GLN A 620 21.94 15.41 -18.75
C GLN A 620 21.87 15.63 -20.26
N THR A 621 22.09 16.85 -20.72
CA THR A 621 22.05 17.20 -22.15
C THR A 621 23.41 17.67 -22.67
N ASP A 622 23.65 17.47 -23.96
CA ASP A 622 24.75 18.12 -24.68
C ASP A 622 24.44 19.60 -24.98
N ALA A 623 25.35 20.27 -25.70
CA ALA A 623 25.22 21.68 -26.04
C ALA A 623 24.04 21.97 -26.99
N GLU A 624 23.59 20.95 -27.74
CA GLU A 624 22.47 20.99 -28.67
C GLU A 624 21.13 20.64 -28.01
N GLY A 625 21.13 20.32 -26.71
CA GLY A 625 19.93 19.98 -25.93
C GLY A 625 19.48 18.53 -26.08
N LYS A 626 20.28 17.66 -26.70
CA LYS A 626 19.99 16.24 -26.80
C LYS A 626 20.38 15.54 -25.50
N VAL A 627 19.51 14.66 -25.00
CA VAL A 627 19.77 13.88 -23.78
C VAL A 627 20.92 12.91 -24.04
N THR A 628 21.90 12.93 -23.14
CA THR A 628 23.12 12.11 -23.15
C THR A 628 23.14 11.07 -22.02
N ASP A 629 22.54 11.40 -20.87
CA ASP A 629 22.33 10.46 -19.77
C ASP A 629 21.12 10.90 -18.91
N VAL A 630 20.68 10.02 -18.02
CA VAL A 630 19.77 10.35 -16.92
C VAL A 630 20.47 9.94 -15.62
N LEU A 631 20.63 10.90 -14.72
CA LEU A 631 21.30 10.72 -13.45
C LEU A 631 20.26 10.50 -12.34
N VAL A 632 20.62 9.71 -11.33
CA VAL A 632 19.81 9.47 -10.13
C VAL A 632 20.56 9.97 -8.89
N SER A 633 19.86 10.70 -8.02
CA SER A 633 20.39 11.21 -6.75
C SER A 633 19.52 10.80 -5.57
N TYR A 634 20.16 10.67 -4.41
CA TYR A 634 19.56 10.21 -3.16
C TYR A 634 19.74 11.24 -2.02
N THR A 635 20.07 12.49 -2.35
CA THR A 635 20.52 13.48 -1.36
C THR A 635 19.39 14.27 -0.70
N GLU A 636 18.19 14.26 -1.29
CA GLU A 636 17.07 15.08 -0.82
C GLU A 636 16.50 14.57 0.53
N GLY A 637 16.19 15.51 1.42
CA GLY A 637 15.43 15.26 2.65
C GLY A 637 13.92 15.28 2.41
N TYR A 638 13.14 14.84 3.40
CA TYR A 638 11.68 14.72 3.23
C TYR A 638 10.97 16.07 3.08
N ALA A 639 11.25 17.05 3.94
CA ALA A 639 10.66 18.40 3.81
C ALA A 639 11.09 19.09 2.51
N GLU A 640 12.34 18.92 2.08
CA GLU A 640 12.85 19.45 0.81
C GLU A 640 12.07 18.87 -0.37
N GLN A 641 11.90 17.54 -0.40
CA GLN A 641 11.15 16.84 -1.43
C GLN A 641 9.68 17.23 -1.47
N MET A 642 9.01 17.29 -0.32
CA MET A 642 7.59 17.65 -0.28
C MET A 642 7.35 19.10 -0.71
N LEU A 643 8.24 20.02 -0.35
CA LEU A 643 8.19 21.40 -0.84
C LEU A 643 8.55 21.50 -2.32
N ARG A 644 9.47 20.69 -2.84
CA ARG A 644 9.74 20.61 -4.29
C ARG A 644 8.51 20.13 -5.04
N TYR A 645 7.86 19.06 -4.57
CA TYR A 645 6.61 18.57 -5.14
C TYR A 645 5.48 19.60 -5.10
N ALA A 646 5.38 20.37 -4.02
CA ALA A 646 4.41 21.46 -3.93
C ALA A 646 4.69 22.63 -4.89
N ARG A 647 5.94 22.85 -5.31
CA ARG A 647 6.31 23.91 -6.26
C ARG A 647 6.22 23.46 -7.72
N GLU A 648 6.64 22.24 -8.01
CA GLU A 648 6.87 21.75 -9.37
C GLU A 648 5.72 20.89 -9.89
N TYR A 649 4.97 20.22 -9.00
CA TYR A 649 3.96 19.20 -9.36
C TYR A 649 2.60 19.44 -8.67
N ALA A 650 2.23 20.71 -8.44
CA ALA A 650 0.95 21.10 -7.83
C ALA A 650 -0.05 21.57 -8.91
N ASN A 651 -0.82 20.64 -9.46
CA ASN A 651 -1.59 20.85 -10.69
C ASN A 651 -3.12 20.82 -10.55
N VAL A 652 -3.68 20.72 -9.34
CA VAL A 652 -5.14 20.78 -9.13
C VAL A 652 -5.47 22.10 -8.45
N LYS A 653 -6.28 22.96 -9.06
CA LYS A 653 -6.59 24.29 -8.49
C LYS A 653 -7.36 24.25 -7.18
#